data_AF-A0A3D2WZN1-F1
#
_entry.id   AF-A0A3D2WZN1-F1
#
_cell.length_a   1.000
_cell.length_b   1.000
_cell.length_c   1.000
_cell.angle_alpha   90.00
_cell.angle_beta   90.00
_cell.angle_gamma   90.00
#
_symmetry.space_group_name_H-M   'P 1'
#
loop_
_entity.id
_entity.type
_entity.pdbx_description
1 polymer ?
#
loop_
_entity_poly.entity_id
_entity_poly.type
_entity_poly.pdbx_seq_one_letter_code
_entity_poly.pdbx_strand_id
1 'polypeptide(L)'
;MKKRFLLSLTLLSVALLAFNPSKANIQPSLRKLSSPYILGPMTNGTISICALRVAFQPDNNDATTGNGRFLTEEVELPCEDAKFPKIDPPPHNNAYFKDHIRALANFYSHASNGHVVIDTNLSGVFPLDDSNFYQLPHKMEYYHPFLKKDSIDIRLAELFIEAVQIADADIDFSKYDVVVVFHAGVGQDFDLFLDPTPYDIPSAYLNSADLAKYFSEIGSSENSISVDNGTVQIDRGLILPESQNHLLYPNWEDVFGGASIPCDYQIGLNGTFAFMMGFYLGLPGLYNTETGETGIGKFGLMDQGSANLNGLVPAYPSAWEREFMGWDTPVIARGFNDVKLNYVESGSDTTLWKIPINDKEYFLLENRYTDVYPGVTLDSIQFRLYVDSGEKDWPPLIPLIVDSIDAEFSAATGVLLSVPRYDVGLPGAGLLIWHIDESVIDANLATNSVNLNKNHRGVDLEEGDGAQDLGYESQMIGATVDVGWYFDPWFAGNEGFWHLNPDYPADDEKRIGFTDFTNPSSKSNDRAYTGIVVDSIGPAGSVMEFRIKNSAYLTGFQIYEPGMLPISEIEMIPIDLDTTDNSNELLVTGKYGQSYIAFTFDNNGNKLTVFPNLRGNNFALSSFGGKQVLINVSKPEPSDTTLFVYVFEIDKSGNVGPSNRQPIPGNQLISNIISLQDGVLVCTFDDKSDSYYLVKYFPDENRSESVKSDYPIYRFSGKDNLVFGDTREGKVLRIDPSTLEYNELGDLINPGTINMGLAYIDENSQADLVVLHSERLYLILNPLADASEIITYGGEFDSTLAFSDIDGDGKVEIITKNSSEIYAFNEKLYLEANFPITIPNQYSDKSFKPHLLTTDIDGDQILDIIVTLEDVGILAYNYSGKLISGYPKALKNSQTDQSTLMDNENGTFLITSNSAGSDITGCYLTDLPLSDDAWYCYGGNSSRSFFYTKSSRSTTSSATGLLNQKKTFNWPNPTKFDRTAIRYFPTAECDISIDIYDLAGDFITSFRDSNPLINDYNEIEWNVSNVANGVYFAVVKASSG
;
A
#
# COMPACT_ATOMS: atom_id res chain seq x y z
N MET A 1 41.75 -16.10 40.39
CA MET A 1 41.35 -17.09 39.37
C MET A 1 40.64 -16.46 38.17
N LYS A 2 39.65 -15.56 38.35
CA LYS A 2 38.93 -14.87 37.25
C LYS A 2 39.80 -14.07 36.25
N LYS A 3 40.89 -13.41 36.68
CA LYS A 3 41.78 -12.65 35.77
C LYS A 3 42.68 -13.52 34.87
N ARG A 4 42.98 -14.78 35.24
CA ARG A 4 43.75 -15.70 34.39
C ARG A 4 42.85 -16.43 33.36
N PHE A 5 41.56 -16.55 33.64
CA PHE A 5 40.56 -17.12 32.72
C PHE A 5 40.21 -16.13 31.59
N LEU A 6 40.08 -14.83 31.92
CA LEU A 6 39.86 -13.79 30.90
C LEU A 6 41.05 -13.61 29.95
N LEU A 7 42.28 -13.70 30.47
CA LEU A 7 43.50 -13.58 29.66
C LEU A 7 43.74 -14.81 28.76
N SER A 8 43.29 -15.99 29.18
CA SER A 8 43.37 -17.20 28.35
C SER A 8 42.29 -17.23 27.28
N LEU A 9 41.09 -16.69 27.52
CA LEU A 9 40.07 -16.50 26.48
C LEU A 9 40.48 -15.45 25.44
N THR A 10 41.10 -14.34 25.86
CA THR A 10 41.58 -13.30 24.92
C THR A 10 42.80 -13.74 24.13
N LEU A 11 43.70 -14.56 24.70
CA LEU A 11 44.78 -15.18 23.92
C LEU A 11 44.28 -16.31 23.01
N LEU A 12 43.18 -16.99 23.36
CA LEU A 12 42.57 -18.01 22.49
C LEU A 12 41.83 -17.35 21.32
N SER A 13 41.14 -16.23 21.52
CA SER A 13 40.50 -15.48 20.44
C SER A 13 41.52 -14.75 19.54
N VAL A 14 42.61 -14.22 20.09
CA VAL A 14 43.70 -13.62 19.27
C VAL A 14 44.52 -14.70 18.54
N ALA A 15 44.64 -15.92 19.08
CA ALA A 15 45.29 -17.03 18.37
C ALA A 15 44.38 -17.68 17.30
N LEU A 16 43.05 -17.66 17.49
CA LEU A 16 42.06 -18.08 16.48
C LEU A 16 41.95 -17.07 15.33
N LEU A 17 42.14 -15.77 15.59
CA LEU A 17 42.17 -14.71 14.57
C LEU A 17 43.42 -14.73 13.69
N ALA A 18 44.47 -15.46 14.06
CA ALA A 18 45.77 -15.41 13.38
C ALA A 18 46.06 -16.59 12.43
N PHE A 19 45.21 -17.63 12.38
CA PHE A 19 45.49 -18.85 11.59
C PHE A 19 44.24 -19.57 11.06
N ASN A 20 43.24 -18.82 10.59
CA ASN A 20 42.36 -19.35 9.56
C ASN A 20 42.42 -18.38 8.39
N PRO A 21 42.93 -18.77 7.20
CA PRO A 21 42.68 -17.99 6.01
C PRO A 21 41.16 -17.91 5.89
N SER A 22 40.61 -16.70 6.03
CA SER A 22 39.21 -16.46 5.68
C SER A 22 39.04 -16.94 4.25
N LYS A 23 38.15 -17.92 4.03
CA LYS A 23 37.69 -18.22 2.67
C LYS A 23 37.24 -16.89 2.07
N ALA A 24 37.81 -16.49 0.94
CA ALA A 24 37.26 -15.35 0.20
C ALA A 24 35.77 -15.63 -0.03
N ASN A 25 34.91 -14.65 0.19
CA ASN A 25 33.48 -14.79 -0.01
C ASN A 25 33.17 -14.12 -1.35
N ILE A 26 32.76 -14.89 -2.37
CA ILE A 26 32.41 -14.33 -3.67
C ILE A 26 31.02 -13.71 -3.52
N GLN A 27 30.95 -12.37 -3.52
CA GLN A 27 29.71 -11.62 -3.49
C GLN A 27 29.71 -10.63 -4.65
N PRO A 28 28.58 -10.43 -5.35
CA PRO A 28 28.51 -9.44 -6.41
C PRO A 28 28.67 -8.04 -5.81
N SER A 29 29.51 -7.22 -6.43
CA SER A 29 29.65 -5.80 -6.11
C SER A 29 28.58 -5.03 -6.87
N LEU A 30 27.39 -4.93 -6.26
CA LEU A 30 26.28 -4.18 -6.86
C LEU A 30 26.55 -2.69 -6.75
N ARG A 31 26.60 -2.00 -7.90
CA ARG A 31 26.93 -0.57 -8.00
C ARG A 31 25.72 0.25 -8.35
N LYS A 32 25.86 1.57 -8.25
CA LYS A 32 24.89 2.50 -8.82
C LYS A 32 24.84 2.30 -10.34
N LEU A 33 23.66 1.91 -10.82
CA LEU A 33 23.37 1.76 -12.24
C LEU A 33 22.32 2.77 -12.67
N SER A 34 22.41 3.16 -13.92
CA SER A 34 21.49 4.12 -14.52
C SER A 34 20.07 3.59 -14.55
N SER A 35 19.10 4.50 -14.44
CA SER A 35 17.69 4.10 -14.46
C SER A 35 17.36 3.36 -15.75
N PRO A 36 16.75 2.17 -15.65
CA PRO A 36 16.31 1.44 -16.82
C PRO A 36 15.24 2.25 -17.56
N TYR A 37 15.23 2.15 -18.88
CA TYR A 37 14.10 2.64 -19.65
C TYR A 37 12.92 1.70 -19.41
N ILE A 38 11.87 2.19 -18.76
CA ILE A 38 10.67 1.39 -18.46
C ILE A 38 9.98 1.07 -19.78
N LEU A 39 10.26 -0.11 -20.31
CA LEU A 39 9.45 -0.71 -21.35
C LEU A 39 8.16 -1.18 -20.68
N GLY A 40 7.00 -0.71 -21.16
CA GLY A 40 5.73 -1.32 -20.76
C GLY A 40 5.76 -2.85 -21.05
N PRO A 41 4.80 -3.63 -20.51
CA PRO A 41 4.82 -5.09 -20.62
C PRO A 41 5.16 -5.53 -22.05
N MET A 42 6.31 -6.19 -22.19
CA MET A 42 6.84 -6.55 -23.51
C MET A 42 5.94 -7.61 -24.14
N THR A 43 5.13 -7.21 -25.11
CA THR A 43 4.33 -8.14 -25.90
C THR A 43 5.24 -8.86 -26.90
N ASN A 44 5.49 -10.16 -26.68
CA ASN A 44 6.13 -11.11 -27.60
C ASN A 44 7.08 -10.47 -28.64
N GLY A 45 8.24 -10.03 -28.17
CA GLY A 45 9.29 -9.45 -29.00
C GLY A 45 10.41 -10.45 -29.24
N THR A 46 10.90 -10.52 -30.48
CA THR A 46 12.18 -11.18 -30.79
C THR A 46 13.27 -10.12 -30.73
N ILE A 47 14.31 -10.37 -29.94
CA ILE A 47 15.44 -9.47 -29.70
C ILE A 47 16.67 -10.02 -30.41
N SER A 48 17.40 -9.14 -31.08
CA SER A 48 18.67 -9.46 -31.75
C SER A 48 19.83 -8.67 -31.12
N ILE A 49 20.96 -9.34 -30.90
CA ILE A 49 22.12 -8.78 -30.20
C ILE A 49 23.29 -8.56 -31.18
N CYS A 50 23.82 -7.34 -31.22
CA CYS A 50 25.13 -7.01 -31.79
C CYS A 50 26.17 -6.97 -30.67
N ALA A 51 27.02 -8.00 -30.61
CA ALA A 51 28.11 -8.06 -29.64
C ALA A 51 29.44 -7.61 -30.28
N LEU A 52 30.16 -6.71 -29.63
CA LEU A 52 31.44 -6.17 -30.07
C LEU A 52 32.55 -6.67 -29.15
N ARG A 53 33.58 -7.32 -29.71
CA ARG A 53 34.81 -7.69 -28.99
C ARG A 53 35.82 -6.55 -29.08
N VAL A 54 36.07 -5.88 -27.96
CA VAL A 54 36.96 -4.71 -27.89
C VAL A 54 38.19 -4.97 -27.03
N ALA A 55 39.35 -4.56 -27.53
CA ALA A 55 40.63 -4.68 -26.84
C ALA A 55 41.24 -3.30 -26.62
N PHE A 56 42.01 -3.17 -25.55
CA PHE A 56 42.68 -1.93 -25.17
C PHE A 56 44.09 -1.84 -25.75
N GLN A 57 44.70 -0.67 -25.69
CA GLN A 57 46.13 -0.56 -25.98
C GLN A 57 46.90 -1.45 -25.00
N PRO A 58 47.81 -2.33 -25.46
CA PRO A 58 48.52 -3.22 -24.57
C PRO A 58 49.28 -2.47 -23.49
N ASP A 59 49.21 -3.00 -22.28
CA ASP A 59 49.97 -2.50 -21.16
C ASP A 59 50.45 -3.62 -20.23
N ASN A 60 51.13 -3.23 -19.16
CA ASN A 60 51.74 -4.10 -18.16
C ASN A 60 51.45 -3.54 -16.76
N ASN A 61 50.27 -2.96 -16.58
CA ASN A 61 49.85 -2.41 -15.30
C ASN A 61 49.33 -3.53 -14.41
N ASP A 62 50.04 -3.81 -13.31
CA ASP A 62 49.66 -4.84 -12.35
C ASP A 62 48.34 -4.52 -11.61
N ALA A 63 47.83 -3.29 -11.74
CA ALA A 63 46.53 -2.87 -11.21
C ALA A 63 45.35 -3.09 -12.19
N THR A 64 45.57 -3.83 -13.28
CA THR A 64 44.55 -4.36 -14.19
C THR A 64 44.78 -5.86 -14.42
N THR A 65 43.73 -6.63 -14.65
CA THR A 65 43.80 -8.06 -14.96
C THR A 65 44.05 -8.28 -16.45
N GLY A 66 45.18 -8.92 -16.77
CA GLY A 66 45.62 -9.15 -18.14
C GLY A 66 46.44 -7.97 -18.72
N ASN A 67 46.55 -7.92 -20.05
CA ASN A 67 47.34 -6.91 -20.75
C ASN A 67 46.50 -6.06 -21.72
N GLY A 68 45.18 -6.05 -21.55
CA GLY A 68 44.24 -5.38 -22.44
C GLY A 68 43.92 -6.14 -23.75
N ARG A 69 44.30 -7.42 -23.87
CA ARG A 69 43.97 -8.31 -24.99
C ARG A 69 43.18 -9.53 -24.54
N PHE A 70 42.35 -10.05 -25.45
CA PHE A 70 41.63 -11.30 -25.26
C PHE A 70 42.57 -12.51 -25.15
N LEU A 71 42.16 -13.51 -24.37
CA LEU A 71 42.78 -14.82 -24.26
C LEU A 71 42.45 -15.66 -25.50
N THR A 72 43.43 -15.79 -26.39
CA THR A 72 43.30 -16.54 -27.64
C THR A 72 43.90 -17.95 -27.60
N GLU A 73 44.59 -18.29 -26.52
CA GLU A 73 45.30 -19.56 -26.36
C GLU A 73 44.83 -20.26 -25.09
N GLU A 74 44.97 -21.58 -25.05
CA GLU A 74 44.58 -22.37 -23.87
C GLU A 74 45.41 -21.98 -22.64
N VAL A 75 44.73 -21.83 -21.50
CA VAL A 75 45.35 -21.55 -20.20
C VAL A 75 45.28 -22.78 -19.30
N GLU A 76 46.40 -23.09 -18.64
CA GLU A 76 46.45 -24.05 -17.54
C GLU A 76 46.03 -23.37 -16.24
N LEU A 77 44.96 -23.89 -15.62
CA LEU A 77 44.51 -23.42 -14.32
C LEU A 77 45.40 -23.99 -13.20
N PRO A 78 45.50 -23.33 -12.03
CA PRO A 78 46.22 -23.84 -10.87
C PRO A 78 45.52 -25.02 -10.16
N CYS A 79 44.71 -25.80 -10.88
CA CYS A 79 43.96 -26.93 -10.36
C CYS A 79 44.83 -28.18 -10.37
N GLU A 80 45.22 -28.69 -9.20
CA GLU A 80 45.98 -29.95 -9.09
C GLU A 80 45.13 -31.20 -9.35
N ASP A 81 43.79 -31.06 -9.46
CA ASP A 81 42.85 -32.17 -9.71
C ASP A 81 42.17 -32.02 -11.10
N ALA A 82 42.32 -33.05 -11.93
CA ALA A 82 41.72 -33.16 -13.26
C ALA A 82 40.17 -33.25 -13.24
N LYS A 83 39.55 -33.29 -12.05
CA LYS A 83 38.10 -33.28 -11.86
C LYS A 83 37.46 -31.89 -11.84
N PHE A 84 38.24 -30.80 -11.80
CA PHE A 84 37.67 -29.45 -11.87
C PHE A 84 37.39 -29.08 -13.33
N PRO A 85 36.11 -28.91 -13.74
CA PRO A 85 35.81 -28.35 -15.04
C PRO A 85 36.31 -26.90 -15.09
N LYS A 86 36.92 -26.54 -16.23
CA LYS A 86 37.34 -25.16 -16.51
C LYS A 86 36.09 -24.36 -16.85
N ILE A 87 35.81 -23.31 -16.09
CA ILE A 87 34.72 -22.37 -16.35
C ILE A 87 35.22 -21.29 -17.31
N ASP A 88 34.44 -21.05 -18.36
CA ASP A 88 34.69 -20.04 -19.39
C ASP A 88 36.13 -20.09 -19.97
N PRO A 89 36.63 -21.27 -20.42
CA PRO A 89 38.01 -21.40 -20.89
C PRO A 89 38.24 -20.71 -22.25
N PRO A 90 39.47 -20.21 -22.51
CA PRO A 90 39.85 -19.69 -23.82
C PRO A 90 39.95 -20.82 -24.87
N PRO A 91 39.86 -20.51 -26.18
CA PRO A 91 39.91 -19.17 -26.77
C PRO A 91 38.59 -18.39 -26.70
N HIS A 92 38.66 -17.14 -26.25
CA HIS A 92 37.51 -16.21 -26.17
C HIS A 92 37.23 -15.55 -27.53
N ASN A 93 36.78 -16.37 -28.47
CA ASN A 93 36.49 -16.02 -29.86
C ASN A 93 34.98 -15.81 -30.12
N ASN A 94 34.56 -15.68 -31.39
CA ASN A 94 33.13 -15.48 -31.69
C ASN A 94 32.25 -16.66 -31.25
N ALA A 95 32.74 -17.89 -31.24
CA ALA A 95 31.97 -19.04 -30.79
C ALA A 95 31.68 -18.96 -29.28
N TYR A 96 32.67 -18.55 -28.49
CA TYR A 96 32.53 -18.36 -27.04
C TYR A 96 31.43 -17.34 -26.69
N PHE A 97 31.49 -16.12 -27.24
CA PHE A 97 30.47 -15.11 -26.96
C PHE A 97 29.10 -15.45 -27.56
N LYS A 98 29.03 -16.18 -28.68
CA LYS A 98 27.76 -16.71 -29.21
C LYS A 98 27.13 -17.73 -28.27
N ASP A 99 27.94 -18.55 -27.59
CA ASP A 99 27.44 -19.49 -26.61
C ASP A 99 26.93 -18.79 -25.34
N HIS A 100 27.56 -17.69 -24.90
CA HIS A 100 26.99 -16.83 -23.84
C HIS A 100 25.67 -16.16 -24.26
N ILE A 101 25.57 -15.67 -25.49
CA ILE A 101 24.30 -15.16 -26.03
C ILE A 101 23.24 -16.27 -26.07
N ARG A 102 23.62 -17.51 -26.41
CA ARG A 102 22.71 -18.67 -26.35
C ARG A 102 22.30 -18.98 -24.91
N ALA A 103 23.20 -18.92 -23.95
CA ALA A 103 22.90 -19.12 -22.54
C ALA A 103 21.90 -18.07 -22.02
N LEU A 104 22.12 -16.80 -22.37
CA LEU A 104 21.20 -15.70 -22.09
C LEU A 104 19.82 -15.93 -22.74
N ALA A 105 19.80 -16.36 -24.01
CA ALA A 105 18.58 -16.68 -24.73
C ALA A 105 17.80 -17.81 -24.06
N ASN A 106 18.48 -18.88 -23.63
CA ASN A 106 17.86 -19.99 -22.90
C ASN A 106 17.29 -19.52 -21.56
N PHE A 107 18.04 -18.73 -20.79
CA PHE A 107 17.59 -18.19 -19.52
C PHE A 107 16.34 -17.33 -19.67
N TYR A 108 16.35 -16.30 -20.52
CA TYR A 108 15.20 -15.41 -20.66
C TYR A 108 13.99 -16.09 -21.31
N SER A 109 14.20 -17.01 -22.25
CA SER A 109 13.12 -17.82 -22.82
C SER A 109 12.44 -18.65 -21.71
N HIS A 110 13.21 -19.22 -20.80
CA HIS A 110 12.70 -20.01 -19.67
C HIS A 110 12.08 -19.13 -18.57
N ALA A 111 12.74 -18.04 -18.20
CA ALA A 111 12.33 -17.10 -17.15
C ALA A 111 11.06 -16.31 -17.48
N SER A 112 10.82 -16.07 -18.77
CA SER A 112 9.66 -15.31 -19.26
C SER A 112 8.60 -16.19 -19.90
N ASN A 113 8.70 -17.52 -19.81
CA ASN A 113 7.80 -18.46 -20.48
C ASN A 113 7.61 -18.16 -21.99
N GLY A 114 8.70 -17.77 -22.65
CA GLY A 114 8.75 -17.44 -24.08
C GLY A 114 8.29 -16.02 -24.45
N HIS A 115 8.00 -15.13 -23.49
CA HIS A 115 7.68 -13.73 -23.79
C HIS A 115 8.89 -12.91 -24.28
N VAL A 116 10.07 -13.25 -23.80
CA VAL A 116 11.36 -12.70 -24.25
C VAL A 116 12.10 -13.77 -25.04
N VAL A 117 12.25 -13.55 -26.33
CA VAL A 117 12.98 -14.46 -27.22
C VAL A 117 14.18 -13.73 -27.80
N ILE A 118 15.39 -14.20 -27.49
CA ILE A 118 16.62 -13.69 -28.10
C ILE A 118 16.96 -14.59 -29.30
N ASP A 119 16.93 -14.03 -30.52
CA ASP A 119 17.25 -14.78 -31.73
C ASP A 119 18.76 -14.91 -31.90
N THR A 120 19.28 -16.08 -31.58
CA THR A 120 20.71 -16.39 -31.67
C THR A 120 21.24 -16.46 -33.11
N ASN A 121 20.37 -16.61 -34.12
CA ASN A 121 20.76 -16.63 -35.53
C ASN A 121 20.88 -15.22 -36.11
N LEU A 122 19.99 -14.31 -35.69
CA LEU A 122 20.06 -12.90 -36.04
C LEU A 122 21.09 -12.14 -35.20
N SER A 123 21.47 -12.66 -34.03
CA SER A 123 22.52 -12.10 -33.21
C SER A 123 23.93 -12.37 -33.79
N GLY A 124 24.82 -11.40 -33.66
CA GLY A 124 26.18 -11.43 -34.21
C GLY A 124 27.24 -11.05 -33.19
N VAL A 125 28.44 -11.61 -33.32
CA VAL A 125 29.64 -11.19 -32.57
C VAL A 125 30.66 -10.68 -33.58
N PHE A 126 31.19 -9.49 -33.32
CA PHE A 126 32.04 -8.75 -34.24
C PHE A 126 33.38 -8.36 -33.59
N PRO A 127 34.47 -8.28 -34.37
CA PRO A 127 34.55 -8.58 -35.80
C PRO A 127 34.38 -10.08 -36.08
N LEU A 128 33.91 -10.42 -37.29
CA LEU A 128 33.64 -11.81 -37.69
C LEU A 128 34.91 -12.68 -37.78
N ASP A 129 36.09 -12.07 -37.90
CA ASP A 129 37.37 -12.78 -37.82
C ASP A 129 37.75 -13.01 -36.35
N ASP A 130 37.86 -14.27 -35.97
CA ASP A 130 38.23 -14.69 -34.61
C ASP A 130 39.60 -14.18 -34.17
N SER A 131 40.51 -13.92 -35.14
CA SER A 131 41.87 -13.45 -34.88
C SER A 131 41.96 -11.93 -34.67
N ASN A 132 40.85 -11.21 -34.82
CA ASN A 132 40.80 -9.76 -34.76
C ASN A 132 39.84 -9.28 -33.66
N PHE A 133 40.02 -8.03 -33.25
CA PHE A 133 39.19 -7.31 -32.27
C PHE A 133 39.20 -5.82 -32.62
N TYR A 134 38.19 -5.09 -32.15
CA TYR A 134 38.19 -3.63 -32.27
C TYR A 134 39.15 -3.02 -31.25
N GLN A 135 40.17 -2.32 -31.75
CA GLN A 135 41.20 -1.72 -30.92
C GLN A 135 40.75 -0.33 -30.44
N LEU A 136 40.51 -0.20 -29.13
CA LEU A 136 40.30 1.10 -28.51
C LEU A 136 41.58 1.95 -28.48
N PRO A 137 41.46 3.29 -28.52
CA PRO A 137 42.61 4.21 -28.59
C PRO A 137 43.41 4.30 -27.29
N HIS A 138 42.82 3.93 -26.15
CA HIS A 138 43.46 4.06 -24.83
C HIS A 138 43.70 2.70 -24.14
N LYS A 139 44.49 2.73 -23.07
CA LYS A 139 44.70 1.59 -22.17
C LYS A 139 43.49 1.40 -21.25
N MET A 140 43.34 0.24 -20.64
CA MET A 140 42.19 -0.08 -19.76
C MET A 140 42.04 0.94 -18.61
N GLU A 141 43.13 1.31 -17.95
CA GLU A 141 43.16 2.28 -16.83
C GLU A 141 42.56 3.66 -17.15
N TYR A 142 42.49 4.03 -18.44
CA TYR A 142 41.90 5.30 -18.87
C TYR A 142 40.37 5.28 -18.71
N TYR A 143 39.75 4.15 -19.01
CA TYR A 143 38.29 3.99 -19.02
C TYR A 143 37.72 3.70 -17.63
N HIS A 144 38.56 3.25 -16.68
CA HIS A 144 38.16 3.13 -15.28
C HIS A 144 39.27 3.64 -14.35
N PRO A 145 39.43 4.97 -14.22
CA PRO A 145 40.47 5.55 -13.37
C PRO A 145 40.03 5.55 -11.89
N PHE A 146 40.41 4.52 -11.15
CA PHE A 146 40.07 4.30 -9.72
C PHE A 146 40.19 5.55 -8.82
N LEU A 147 41.20 6.39 -9.04
CA LEU A 147 41.46 7.60 -8.24
C LEU A 147 40.57 8.81 -8.60
N LYS A 148 39.72 8.71 -9.63
CA LYS A 148 38.87 9.80 -10.13
C LYS A 148 37.41 9.34 -10.25
N LYS A 149 36.75 9.13 -9.10
CA LYS A 149 35.37 8.63 -9.03
C LYS A 149 34.37 9.43 -9.87
N ASP A 150 34.46 10.77 -9.86
CA ASP A 150 33.55 11.65 -10.61
C ASP A 150 33.64 11.50 -12.14
N SER A 151 34.62 10.75 -12.65
CA SER A 151 34.82 10.53 -14.09
C SER A 151 34.41 9.13 -14.55
N ILE A 152 34.07 8.19 -13.66
CA ILE A 152 33.87 6.78 -14.04
C ILE A 152 32.71 6.63 -15.02
N ASP A 153 31.52 7.14 -14.71
CA ASP A 153 30.33 7.02 -15.58
C ASP A 153 30.59 7.60 -16.99
N ILE A 154 31.27 8.76 -17.05
CA ILE A 154 31.63 9.42 -18.31
C ILE A 154 32.62 8.57 -19.12
N ARG A 155 33.58 7.92 -18.45
CA ARG A 155 34.59 7.08 -19.09
C ARG A 155 34.03 5.74 -19.58
N LEU A 156 33.08 5.16 -18.86
CA LEU A 156 32.35 3.98 -19.33
C LEU A 156 31.49 4.32 -20.55
N ALA A 157 30.81 5.48 -20.53
CA ALA A 157 30.10 5.99 -21.71
C ALA A 157 31.05 6.22 -22.90
N GLU A 158 32.22 6.81 -22.67
CA GLU A 158 33.26 6.97 -23.70
C GLU A 158 33.72 5.63 -24.28
N LEU A 159 33.97 4.61 -23.45
CA LEU A 159 34.33 3.25 -23.89
C LEU A 159 33.28 2.70 -24.86
N PHE A 160 32.01 2.77 -24.48
CA PHE A 160 30.91 2.27 -25.30
C PHE A 160 30.78 3.05 -26.62
N ILE A 161 30.86 4.38 -26.56
CA ILE A 161 30.76 5.24 -27.74
C ILE A 161 31.90 4.95 -28.73
N GLU A 162 33.15 4.90 -28.26
CA GLU A 162 34.31 4.61 -29.10
C GLU A 162 34.22 3.21 -29.71
N ALA A 163 33.80 2.21 -28.93
CA ALA A 163 33.60 0.84 -29.41
C ALA A 163 32.61 0.78 -30.58
N VAL A 164 31.46 1.42 -30.44
CA VAL A 164 30.42 1.48 -31.47
C VAL A 164 30.90 2.23 -32.71
N GLN A 165 31.54 3.39 -32.53
CA GLN A 165 32.04 4.21 -33.65
C GLN A 165 33.13 3.52 -34.45
N ILE A 166 34.02 2.77 -33.80
CA ILE A 166 35.07 1.99 -34.48
C ILE A 166 34.43 0.85 -35.31
N ALA A 167 33.34 0.26 -34.82
CA ALA A 167 32.66 -0.86 -35.47
C ALA A 167 31.69 -0.45 -36.59
N ASP A 168 31.25 0.82 -36.64
CA ASP A 168 30.28 1.36 -37.62
C ASP A 168 30.65 1.11 -39.09
N ALA A 169 31.94 1.06 -39.41
CA ALA A 169 32.38 0.77 -40.78
C ALA A 169 32.08 -0.68 -41.23
N ASP A 170 31.96 -1.61 -40.29
CA ASP A 170 31.88 -3.05 -40.54
C ASP A 170 30.46 -3.63 -40.33
N ILE A 171 29.60 -2.91 -39.61
CA ILE A 171 28.33 -3.42 -39.08
C ILE A 171 27.18 -2.52 -39.55
N ASP A 172 26.11 -3.16 -40.01
CA ASP A 172 24.82 -2.51 -40.24
C ASP A 172 23.98 -2.65 -38.96
N PHE A 173 23.98 -1.60 -38.14
CA PHE A 173 23.35 -1.60 -36.81
C PHE A 173 21.82 -1.62 -36.89
N SER A 174 21.22 -1.23 -38.02
CA SER A 174 19.77 -1.30 -38.24
C SER A 174 19.16 -2.70 -38.12
N LYS A 175 20.00 -3.75 -38.09
CA LYS A 175 19.60 -5.16 -37.95
C LYS A 175 19.51 -5.66 -36.51
N TYR A 176 19.94 -4.86 -35.54
CA TYR A 176 20.09 -5.28 -34.16
C TYR A 176 19.33 -4.37 -33.21
N ASP A 177 18.78 -4.96 -32.15
CA ASP A 177 18.04 -4.23 -31.11
C ASP A 177 18.98 -3.82 -29.97
N VAL A 178 19.90 -4.71 -29.59
CA VAL A 178 20.80 -4.53 -28.45
C VAL A 178 22.24 -4.48 -28.92
N VAL A 179 23.01 -3.53 -28.38
CA VAL A 179 24.46 -3.51 -28.55
C VAL A 179 25.13 -3.86 -27.23
N VAL A 180 26.01 -4.86 -27.27
CA VAL A 180 26.80 -5.35 -26.13
C VAL A 180 28.27 -5.22 -26.47
N VAL A 181 29.04 -4.57 -25.60
CA VAL A 181 30.49 -4.46 -25.73
C VAL A 181 31.14 -5.41 -24.74
N PHE A 182 31.76 -6.48 -25.27
CA PHE A 182 32.65 -7.33 -24.49
C PHE A 182 34.06 -6.76 -24.53
N HIS A 183 34.61 -6.39 -23.38
CA HIS A 183 35.98 -5.87 -23.30
C HIS A 183 36.96 -6.93 -22.81
N ALA A 184 38.20 -6.91 -23.33
CA ALA A 184 39.26 -7.79 -22.85
C ALA A 184 39.53 -7.64 -21.35
N GLY A 185 39.90 -8.73 -20.68
CA GLY A 185 40.18 -8.76 -19.23
C GLY A 185 38.98 -9.15 -18.36
N VAL A 186 39.14 -8.99 -17.05
CA VAL A 186 38.14 -9.40 -16.05
C VAL A 186 37.29 -8.21 -15.59
N GLY A 187 36.04 -8.49 -15.22
CA GLY A 187 35.11 -7.49 -14.70
C GLY A 187 35.29 -7.23 -13.21
N GLN A 188 35.06 -5.99 -12.78
CA GLN A 188 35.09 -5.60 -11.36
C GLN A 188 33.71 -5.77 -10.67
N ASP A 189 33.05 -6.89 -10.98
CA ASP A 189 31.64 -7.15 -10.62
C ASP A 189 31.47 -7.97 -9.34
N PHE A 190 32.56 -8.42 -8.72
CA PHE A 190 32.56 -9.22 -7.49
C PHE A 190 33.54 -8.65 -6.47
N ASP A 191 33.13 -8.63 -5.19
CA ASP A 191 34.01 -8.34 -4.06
C ASP A 191 34.80 -9.60 -3.69
N LEU A 192 36.13 -9.50 -3.75
CA LEU A 192 37.07 -10.60 -3.52
C LEU A 192 37.98 -10.36 -2.29
N PHE A 193 37.56 -9.51 -1.35
CA PHE A 193 38.26 -9.16 -0.08
C PHE A 193 39.56 -8.35 -0.23
N LEU A 194 40.45 -8.74 -1.14
CA LEU A 194 41.62 -7.97 -1.58
C LEU A 194 41.51 -7.81 -3.09
N ASP A 195 41.28 -6.57 -3.55
CA ASP A 195 41.25 -6.24 -4.97
C ASP A 195 42.62 -5.69 -5.40
N PRO A 196 43.50 -6.52 -6.00
CA PRO A 196 44.78 -6.06 -6.52
C PRO A 196 44.64 -5.31 -7.86
N THR A 197 43.48 -5.35 -8.51
CA THR A 197 43.24 -4.82 -9.86
C THR A 197 42.14 -3.76 -9.90
N PRO A 198 42.30 -2.64 -9.16
CA PRO A 198 41.25 -1.62 -8.99
C PRO A 198 40.87 -0.85 -10.27
N TYR A 199 41.63 -1.02 -11.36
CA TYR A 199 41.36 -0.40 -12.67
C TYR A 199 40.63 -1.33 -13.65
N ASP A 200 40.26 -2.55 -13.23
CA ASP A 200 39.40 -3.43 -14.02
C ASP A 200 38.05 -2.76 -14.29
N ILE A 201 37.49 -2.95 -15.48
CA ILE A 201 36.26 -2.28 -15.91
C ILE A 201 35.06 -3.01 -15.28
N PRO A 202 34.17 -2.32 -14.55
CA PRO A 202 32.92 -2.93 -14.09
C PRO A 202 31.93 -3.09 -15.26
N SER A 203 31.07 -4.10 -15.17
CA SER A 203 29.94 -4.22 -16.08
C SER A 203 28.99 -3.03 -15.91
N ALA A 204 28.38 -2.59 -17.01
CA ALA A 204 27.51 -1.41 -16.99
C ALA A 204 26.35 -1.51 -17.97
N TYR A 205 25.20 -1.01 -17.52
CA TYR A 205 24.09 -0.61 -18.37
C TYR A 205 24.17 0.91 -18.59
N LEU A 206 24.21 1.34 -19.84
CA LEU A 206 24.26 2.75 -20.22
C LEU A 206 22.97 3.15 -20.91
N ASN A 207 22.40 4.29 -20.53
CA ASN A 207 21.23 4.87 -21.16
C ASN A 207 21.53 6.24 -21.81
N SER A 208 20.51 6.85 -22.42
CA SER A 208 20.65 8.12 -23.13
C SER A 208 21.10 9.28 -22.24
N ALA A 209 20.80 9.23 -20.93
CA ALA A 209 21.27 10.24 -19.99
C ALA A 209 22.78 10.12 -19.75
N ASP A 210 23.34 8.92 -19.72
CA ASP A 210 24.79 8.73 -19.56
C ASP A 210 25.56 9.13 -20.81
N LEU A 211 25.05 8.76 -21.98
CA LEU A 211 25.61 9.21 -23.25
C LEU A 211 25.58 10.74 -23.34
N ALA A 212 24.47 11.37 -22.93
CA ALA A 212 24.35 12.82 -22.90
C ALA A 212 25.36 13.49 -21.94
N LYS A 213 25.66 12.89 -20.77
CA LYS A 213 26.70 13.39 -19.86
C LYS A 213 28.06 13.44 -20.56
N TYR A 214 28.44 12.36 -21.25
CA TYR A 214 29.68 12.32 -22.03
C TYR A 214 29.70 13.39 -23.14
N PHE A 215 28.64 13.45 -23.95
CA PHE A 215 28.58 14.42 -25.05
C PHE A 215 28.66 15.87 -24.54
N SER A 216 28.02 16.17 -23.42
CA SER A 216 28.10 17.48 -22.76
C SER A 216 29.54 17.84 -22.36
N GLU A 217 30.33 16.90 -21.84
CA GLU A 217 31.75 17.14 -21.48
C GLU A 217 32.61 17.52 -22.68
N ILE A 218 32.30 16.99 -23.87
CA ILE A 218 32.98 17.35 -25.11
C ILE A 218 32.30 18.51 -25.88
N GLY A 219 31.31 19.17 -25.27
CA GLY A 219 30.61 20.33 -25.84
C GLY A 219 29.59 20.01 -26.94
N SER A 220 29.09 18.77 -26.99
CA SER A 220 28.01 18.30 -27.86
C SER A 220 26.69 18.23 -27.09
N SER A 221 25.57 18.40 -27.80
CA SER A 221 24.21 18.24 -27.24
C SER A 221 23.55 16.93 -27.67
N GLU A 222 24.34 15.96 -28.14
CA GLU A 222 23.88 14.63 -28.50
C GLU A 222 23.56 13.80 -27.24
N ASN A 223 22.68 12.82 -27.37
CA ASN A 223 22.28 11.89 -26.31
C ASN A 223 22.22 10.44 -26.80
N SER A 224 22.75 10.19 -27.99
CA SER A 224 22.77 8.91 -28.69
C SER A 224 23.92 8.90 -29.70
N ILE A 225 24.33 7.70 -30.12
CA ILE A 225 25.41 7.49 -31.08
C ILE A 225 24.79 7.35 -32.47
N SER A 226 25.14 8.26 -33.38
CA SER A 226 24.76 8.17 -34.79
C SER A 226 25.63 7.16 -35.53
N VAL A 227 25.00 6.11 -36.06
CA VAL A 227 25.63 5.04 -36.86
C VAL A 227 24.93 4.87 -38.20
N ASP A 228 25.46 4.04 -39.09
CA ASP A 228 24.91 3.78 -40.43
C ASP A 228 24.71 5.09 -41.24
N ASN A 229 25.73 5.94 -41.26
CA ASN A 229 25.69 7.29 -41.84
C ASN A 229 24.57 8.19 -41.25
N GLY A 230 24.25 8.01 -39.98
CA GLY A 230 23.26 8.79 -39.23
C GLY A 230 21.82 8.34 -39.42
N THR A 231 21.59 7.16 -40.00
CA THR A 231 20.24 6.60 -40.18
C THR A 231 19.72 5.85 -38.95
N VAL A 232 20.63 5.39 -38.08
CA VAL A 232 20.33 4.68 -36.85
C VAL A 232 20.94 5.44 -35.67
N GLN A 233 20.22 5.45 -34.55
CA GLN A 233 20.66 6.08 -33.30
C GLN A 233 20.70 5.00 -32.22
N ILE A 234 21.87 4.79 -31.62
CA ILE A 234 22.02 3.90 -30.46
C ILE A 234 21.96 4.77 -29.20
N ASP A 235 20.91 4.59 -28.41
CA ASP A 235 20.65 5.40 -27.21
C ASP A 235 20.93 4.67 -25.89
N ARG A 236 21.27 3.38 -25.95
CA ARG A 236 21.59 2.54 -24.80
C ARG A 236 22.34 1.27 -25.20
N GLY A 237 22.99 0.63 -24.24
CA GLY A 237 23.67 -0.65 -24.45
C GLY A 237 24.37 -1.17 -23.20
N LEU A 238 25.08 -2.28 -23.37
CA LEU A 238 25.74 -3.01 -22.27
C LEU A 238 27.26 -3.02 -22.45
N ILE A 239 27.98 -2.95 -21.34
CA ILE A 239 29.41 -3.26 -21.24
C ILE A 239 29.54 -4.49 -20.33
N LEU A 240 30.27 -5.50 -20.80
CA LEU A 240 30.56 -6.73 -20.06
C LEU A 240 32.04 -7.11 -20.28
N PRO A 241 32.67 -7.82 -19.33
CA PRO A 241 34.03 -8.31 -19.52
C PRO A 241 34.06 -9.54 -20.43
N GLU A 242 35.27 -9.89 -20.84
CA GLU A 242 35.59 -11.15 -21.51
C GLU A 242 35.30 -12.36 -20.62
N SER A 243 35.61 -12.26 -19.33
CA SER A 243 35.36 -13.30 -18.33
C SER A 243 35.24 -12.70 -16.92
N GLN A 244 34.60 -13.42 -16.01
CA GLN A 244 34.66 -13.14 -14.55
C GLN A 244 35.73 -14.00 -13.84
N ASN A 245 36.33 -14.95 -14.56
CA ASN A 245 37.21 -15.97 -13.98
C ASN A 245 38.67 -15.49 -13.91
N HIS A 246 39.04 -14.90 -12.78
CA HIS A 246 40.41 -14.42 -12.52
C HIS A 246 41.49 -15.51 -12.63
N LEU A 247 41.14 -16.79 -12.44
CA LEU A 247 42.10 -17.90 -12.52
C LEU A 247 42.63 -18.15 -13.94
N LEU A 248 42.01 -17.54 -14.96
CA LEU A 248 42.49 -17.57 -16.35
C LEU A 248 43.68 -16.63 -16.59
N TYR A 249 44.06 -15.81 -15.61
CA TYR A 249 45.09 -14.78 -15.76
C TYR A 249 46.29 -15.04 -14.84
N PRO A 250 47.54 -14.70 -15.24
CA PRO A 250 48.73 -15.00 -14.45
C PRO A 250 48.77 -14.35 -13.05
N ASN A 251 48.07 -13.23 -12.85
CA ASN A 251 47.96 -12.51 -11.58
C ASN A 251 46.95 -13.13 -10.60
N TRP A 252 46.39 -14.31 -10.90
CA TRP A 252 45.47 -14.99 -9.99
C TRP A 252 46.06 -15.25 -8.60
N GLU A 253 47.38 -15.47 -8.50
CA GLU A 253 48.08 -15.67 -7.21
C GLU A 253 47.95 -14.46 -6.28
N ASP A 254 47.85 -13.25 -6.84
CA ASP A 254 47.69 -12.02 -6.06
C ASP A 254 46.28 -11.90 -5.46
N VAL A 255 45.29 -12.52 -6.10
CA VAL A 255 43.88 -12.55 -5.67
C VAL A 255 43.60 -13.74 -4.75
N PHE A 256 44.05 -14.95 -5.14
CA PHE A 256 43.68 -16.22 -4.49
C PHE A 256 44.88 -17.07 -4.02
N GLY A 257 46.11 -16.57 -4.04
CA GLY A 257 47.31 -17.35 -3.67
C GLY A 257 47.34 -17.82 -2.21
N GLY A 258 46.48 -17.27 -1.35
CA GLY A 258 46.26 -17.74 0.02
C GLY A 258 45.19 -18.83 0.19
N ALA A 259 44.43 -19.16 -0.88
CA ALA A 259 43.36 -20.15 -0.83
C ALA A 259 43.90 -21.58 -0.84
N SER A 260 43.31 -22.46 -0.03
CA SER A 260 43.65 -23.89 -0.01
C SER A 260 43.18 -24.64 -1.26
N ILE A 261 42.09 -24.18 -1.88
CA ILE A 261 41.52 -24.74 -3.12
C ILE A 261 41.18 -23.56 -4.05
N PRO A 262 42.15 -22.98 -4.78
CA PRO A 262 41.91 -21.84 -5.67
C PRO A 262 40.82 -22.09 -6.71
N CYS A 263 40.65 -23.32 -7.19
CA CYS A 263 39.70 -23.66 -8.26
C CYS A 263 38.22 -23.64 -7.86
N ASP A 264 37.92 -23.48 -6.57
CA ASP A 264 36.55 -23.25 -6.09
C ASP A 264 36.11 -21.79 -6.30
N TYR A 265 37.05 -20.91 -6.66
CA TYR A 265 36.83 -19.49 -6.91
C TYR A 265 36.59 -19.13 -8.38
N GLN A 266 36.27 -20.13 -9.22
CA GLN A 266 35.86 -19.87 -10.60
C GLN A 266 34.49 -19.17 -10.61
N ILE A 267 34.37 -18.08 -11.37
CA ILE A 267 33.16 -17.24 -11.48
C ILE A 267 32.71 -17.24 -12.95
N GLY A 268 31.42 -17.46 -13.19
CA GLY A 268 30.83 -17.47 -14.52
C GLY A 268 30.30 -16.10 -14.96
N LEU A 269 30.30 -15.84 -16.27
CA LEU A 269 29.79 -14.59 -16.85
C LEU A 269 28.25 -14.54 -16.99
N ASN A 270 27.58 -15.70 -17.05
CA ASN A 270 26.16 -15.79 -17.38
C ASN A 270 25.24 -14.99 -16.44
N GLY A 271 25.51 -15.03 -15.14
CA GLY A 271 24.72 -14.33 -14.14
C GLY A 271 24.79 -12.81 -14.28
N THR A 272 26.00 -12.26 -14.47
CA THR A 272 26.21 -10.84 -14.74
C THR A 272 25.55 -10.43 -16.06
N PHE A 273 25.64 -11.25 -17.10
CA PHE A 273 24.98 -10.95 -18.39
C PHE A 273 23.45 -10.94 -18.25
N ALA A 274 22.88 -11.91 -17.52
CA ALA A 274 21.45 -11.95 -17.23
C ALA A 274 20.99 -10.70 -16.48
N PHE A 275 21.71 -10.30 -15.43
CA PHE A 275 21.43 -9.10 -14.63
C PHE A 275 21.51 -7.80 -15.45
N MET A 276 22.56 -7.62 -16.25
CA MET A 276 22.71 -6.45 -17.13
C MET A 276 21.60 -6.38 -18.20
N MET A 277 21.22 -7.55 -18.74
CA MET A 277 20.11 -7.63 -19.67
C MET A 277 18.78 -7.27 -18.99
N GLY A 278 18.61 -7.55 -17.69
CA GLY A 278 17.41 -7.18 -16.94
C GLY A 278 17.16 -5.67 -16.94
N PHE A 279 18.21 -4.88 -16.68
CA PHE A 279 18.15 -3.41 -16.82
C PHE A 279 17.83 -2.97 -18.25
N TYR A 280 18.42 -3.62 -19.26
CA TYR A 280 18.12 -3.31 -20.65
C TYR A 280 16.63 -3.55 -20.98
N LEU A 281 16.04 -4.61 -20.42
CA LEU A 281 14.65 -4.98 -20.62
C LEU A 281 13.65 -4.11 -19.81
N GLY A 282 14.13 -3.31 -18.86
CA GLY A 282 13.29 -2.37 -18.10
C GLY A 282 13.14 -2.69 -16.62
N LEU A 283 13.76 -3.77 -16.11
CA LEU A 283 13.70 -4.11 -14.68
C LEU A 283 14.57 -3.16 -13.85
N PRO A 284 14.08 -2.65 -12.71
CA PRO A 284 14.89 -1.87 -11.78
C PRO A 284 15.78 -2.76 -10.91
N GLY A 285 16.81 -2.17 -10.32
CA GLY A 285 17.56 -2.80 -9.25
C GLY A 285 16.69 -2.87 -7.98
N LEU A 286 16.61 -4.05 -7.37
CA LEU A 286 15.85 -4.31 -6.14
C LEU A 286 16.74 -4.37 -4.89
N TYR A 287 17.99 -3.92 -5.03
CA TYR A 287 18.95 -3.64 -3.97
C TYR A 287 19.00 -2.14 -3.68
N ASN A 288 19.73 -1.74 -2.63
CA ASN A 288 20.10 -0.36 -2.41
C ASN A 288 21.09 0.09 -3.49
N THR A 289 20.60 0.78 -4.51
CA THR A 289 21.41 1.20 -5.66
C THR A 289 22.47 2.26 -5.33
N GLU A 290 22.49 2.84 -4.12
CA GLU A 290 23.53 3.76 -3.68
C GLU A 290 24.67 3.07 -2.91
N THR A 291 24.34 2.06 -2.09
CA THR A 291 25.31 1.38 -1.22
C THR A 291 25.72 0.00 -1.72
N GLY A 292 24.92 -0.63 -2.58
CA GLY A 292 25.09 -2.02 -2.99
C GLY A 292 24.51 -3.03 -2.00
N GLU A 293 24.00 -2.59 -0.84
CA GLU A 293 23.36 -3.45 0.14
C GLU A 293 22.12 -4.10 -0.46
N THR A 294 21.91 -5.39 -0.17
CA THR A 294 20.79 -6.14 -0.73
C THR A 294 19.43 -5.70 -0.16
N GLY A 295 18.40 -5.80 -0.99
CA GLY A 295 17.00 -5.58 -0.62
C GLY A 295 16.18 -6.87 -0.59
N ILE A 296 16.38 -7.76 -1.56
CA ILE A 296 15.63 -9.02 -1.72
C ILE A 296 16.52 -10.28 -1.76
N GLY A 297 17.81 -10.13 -1.51
CA GLY A 297 18.76 -11.23 -1.37
C GLY A 297 18.97 -12.05 -2.65
N LYS A 298 19.42 -13.29 -2.46
CA LYS A 298 19.69 -14.28 -3.51
C LYS A 298 18.44 -14.80 -4.22
N PHE A 299 17.24 -14.41 -3.76
CA PHE A 299 15.96 -14.90 -4.25
C PHE A 299 15.46 -14.19 -5.52
N GLY A 300 16.00 -13.02 -5.86
CA GLY A 300 15.64 -12.28 -7.07
C GLY A 300 16.83 -11.99 -7.98
N LEU A 301 16.60 -11.98 -9.30
CA LEU A 301 17.61 -11.72 -10.33
C LEU A 301 18.22 -10.32 -10.16
N MET A 302 17.38 -9.32 -9.92
CA MET A 302 17.78 -7.91 -9.88
C MET A 302 18.37 -7.47 -8.53
N ASP A 303 19.06 -8.40 -7.86
CA ASP A 303 19.81 -8.24 -6.61
C ASP A 303 20.93 -9.31 -6.58
N GLN A 304 21.23 -9.90 -5.42
CA GLN A 304 22.29 -10.91 -5.24
C GLN A 304 22.06 -12.22 -6.02
N GLY A 305 20.84 -12.48 -6.51
CA GLY A 305 20.51 -13.73 -7.22
C GLY A 305 21.26 -13.90 -8.54
N SER A 306 21.78 -12.82 -9.14
CA SER A 306 22.67 -12.88 -10.30
C SER A 306 23.98 -13.63 -10.02
N ALA A 307 24.42 -13.70 -8.77
CA ALA A 307 25.66 -14.37 -8.35
C ALA A 307 25.45 -15.80 -7.84
N ASN A 308 24.24 -16.36 -7.93
CA ASN A 308 24.00 -17.73 -7.52
C ASN A 308 24.93 -18.71 -8.24
N LEU A 309 25.44 -19.69 -7.48
CA LEU A 309 26.46 -20.65 -7.93
C LEU A 309 27.68 -19.95 -8.58
N ASN A 310 28.21 -18.91 -7.93
CA ASN A 310 29.32 -18.08 -8.42
C ASN A 310 29.07 -17.46 -9.81
N GLY A 311 27.85 -16.97 -10.05
CA GLY A 311 27.47 -16.32 -11.31
C GLY A 311 27.29 -17.27 -12.50
N LEU A 312 27.39 -18.59 -12.30
CA LEU A 312 27.12 -19.57 -13.36
C LEU A 312 25.63 -19.68 -13.68
N VAL A 313 24.79 -19.75 -12.63
CA VAL A 313 23.36 -19.98 -12.74
C VAL A 313 22.64 -18.85 -12.01
N PRO A 314 22.13 -17.84 -12.73
CA PRO A 314 21.36 -16.76 -12.10
C PRO A 314 20.07 -17.31 -11.48
N ALA A 315 19.59 -16.64 -10.43
CA ALA A 315 18.26 -16.87 -9.86
C ALA A 315 17.16 -16.63 -10.90
N TYR A 316 16.05 -17.36 -10.76
CA TYR A 316 14.81 -16.98 -11.42
C TYR A 316 14.37 -15.59 -10.91
N PRO A 317 13.86 -14.69 -11.78
CA PRO A 317 13.33 -13.39 -11.36
C PRO A 317 12.23 -13.57 -10.31
N SER A 318 12.14 -12.65 -9.35
CA SER A 318 11.12 -12.66 -8.28
C SER A 318 9.70 -12.54 -8.83
N ALA A 319 8.71 -12.90 -8.00
CA ALA A 319 7.29 -12.78 -8.35
C ALA A 319 6.91 -11.39 -8.89
N TRP A 320 7.40 -10.33 -8.24
CA TRP A 320 7.11 -8.97 -8.64
C TRP A 320 7.73 -8.62 -10.00
N GLU A 321 8.98 -8.98 -10.24
CA GLU A 321 9.64 -8.74 -11.55
C GLU A 321 8.85 -9.38 -12.70
N ARG A 322 8.30 -10.58 -12.48
CA ARG A 322 7.51 -11.30 -13.50
C ARG A 322 6.11 -10.70 -13.68
N GLU A 323 5.43 -10.28 -12.61
CA GLU A 323 4.15 -9.56 -12.73
C GLU A 323 4.35 -8.21 -13.43
N PHE A 324 5.38 -7.46 -13.03
CA PHE A 324 5.73 -6.14 -13.60
C PHE A 324 6.00 -6.22 -15.10
N MET A 325 6.73 -7.24 -15.54
CA MET A 325 7.02 -7.47 -16.97
C MET A 325 5.84 -8.09 -17.73
N GLY A 326 4.78 -8.50 -17.02
CA GLY A 326 3.62 -9.18 -17.59
C GLY A 326 3.88 -10.62 -18.03
N TRP A 327 4.90 -11.28 -17.46
CA TRP A 327 5.24 -12.68 -17.75
C TRP A 327 4.36 -13.66 -16.98
N ASP A 328 3.97 -13.29 -15.76
CA ASP A 328 3.02 -14.03 -14.94
C ASP A 328 1.75 -13.22 -14.73
N THR A 329 0.60 -13.90 -14.65
CA THR A 329 -0.67 -13.30 -14.23
C THR A 329 -1.10 -13.95 -12.91
N PRO A 330 -1.15 -13.20 -11.79
CA PRO A 330 -1.48 -13.78 -10.51
C PRO A 330 -2.96 -14.16 -10.38
N VAL A 331 -3.24 -15.24 -9.65
CA VAL A 331 -4.59 -15.53 -9.15
C VAL A 331 -4.86 -14.66 -7.93
N ILE A 332 -5.88 -13.80 -8.03
CA ILE A 332 -6.28 -12.91 -6.94
C ILE A 332 -7.06 -13.70 -5.89
N ALA A 333 -6.53 -13.76 -4.67
CA ALA A 333 -7.19 -14.41 -3.53
C ALA A 333 -8.49 -13.67 -3.16
N ARG A 334 -9.55 -14.44 -2.92
CA ARG A 334 -10.86 -13.94 -2.47
C ARG A 334 -11.36 -14.79 -1.32
N GLY A 335 -11.60 -14.19 -0.16
CA GLY A 335 -12.08 -14.88 1.03
C GLY A 335 -11.18 -16.05 1.43
N PHE A 336 -11.75 -17.26 1.46
CA PHE A 336 -11.04 -18.50 1.82
C PHE A 336 -10.60 -19.27 0.57
N ASN A 337 -9.33 -19.68 0.51
CA ASN A 337 -8.77 -20.49 -0.57
C ASN A 337 -7.88 -21.59 0.00
N ASP A 338 -8.16 -22.85 -0.35
CA ASP A 338 -7.22 -23.96 -0.18
C ASP A 338 -6.34 -24.03 -1.42
N VAL A 339 -5.05 -23.73 -1.28
CA VAL A 339 -4.12 -23.55 -2.40
C VAL A 339 -3.19 -24.75 -2.51
N LYS A 340 -3.01 -25.24 -3.74
CA LYS A 340 -1.92 -26.15 -4.13
C LYS A 340 -1.08 -25.43 -5.17
N LEU A 341 0.10 -24.97 -4.77
CA LEU A 341 0.95 -24.14 -5.61
C LEU A 341 2.13 -24.95 -6.13
N ASN A 342 2.14 -25.18 -7.45
CA ASN A 342 3.32 -25.73 -8.12
C ASN A 342 4.46 -24.70 -8.06
N TYR A 343 5.69 -25.19 -8.03
CA TYR A 343 6.86 -24.32 -8.12
C TYR A 343 6.87 -23.50 -9.43
N VAL A 344 7.54 -22.35 -9.40
CA VAL A 344 7.46 -21.36 -10.49
C VAL A 344 7.89 -21.91 -11.86
N GLU A 345 8.95 -22.70 -11.92
CA GLU A 345 9.49 -23.28 -13.17
C GLU A 345 8.74 -24.56 -13.63
N SER A 346 7.56 -24.86 -13.09
CA SER A 346 6.82 -26.12 -13.36
C SER A 346 6.10 -26.18 -14.71
N GLY A 347 5.90 -25.03 -15.36
CA GLY A 347 5.02 -24.92 -16.55
C GLY A 347 3.52 -25.06 -16.24
N SER A 348 3.14 -24.94 -14.97
CA SER A 348 1.74 -24.92 -14.51
C SER A 348 1.01 -23.66 -15.00
N ASP A 349 -0.29 -23.76 -15.28
CA ASP A 349 -1.16 -22.62 -15.65
C ASP A 349 -1.22 -21.54 -14.54
N THR A 350 -0.89 -21.91 -13.30
CA THR A 350 -0.85 -21.01 -12.15
C THR A 350 0.34 -21.34 -11.27
N THR A 351 1.16 -20.32 -11.01
CA THR A 351 2.38 -20.36 -10.17
C THR A 351 2.47 -19.18 -9.19
N LEU A 352 1.54 -18.23 -9.30
CA LEU A 352 1.56 -16.97 -8.57
C LEU A 352 0.17 -16.62 -8.01
N TRP A 353 0.11 -16.25 -6.73
CA TRP A 353 -1.09 -15.74 -6.07
C TRP A 353 -0.87 -14.31 -5.58
N LYS A 354 -1.93 -13.49 -5.62
CA LYS A 354 -1.94 -12.12 -5.13
C LYS A 354 -3.01 -11.93 -4.07
N ILE A 355 -2.65 -11.39 -2.91
CA ILE A 355 -3.56 -11.09 -1.80
C ILE A 355 -3.61 -9.57 -1.61
N PRO A 356 -4.69 -8.90 -2.05
CA PRO A 356 -4.81 -7.46 -1.89
C PRO A 356 -4.92 -7.06 -0.41
N ILE A 357 -4.17 -6.02 0.01
CA ILE A 357 -4.35 -5.34 1.29
C ILE A 357 -5.15 -4.06 1.05
N ASN A 358 -4.63 -3.19 0.17
CA ASN A 358 -5.31 -1.99 -0.26
C ASN A 358 -5.07 -1.64 -1.74
N ASP A 359 -5.46 -0.44 -2.16
CA ASP A 359 -5.30 0.02 -3.56
C ASP A 359 -3.85 0.08 -4.04
N LYS A 360 -2.88 0.12 -3.12
CA LYS A 360 -1.44 0.25 -3.42
C LYS A 360 -0.58 -0.84 -2.78
N GLU A 361 -1.14 -1.70 -1.94
CA GLU A 361 -0.38 -2.67 -1.17
C GLU A 361 -0.97 -4.06 -1.27
N TYR A 362 -0.12 -5.08 -1.42
CA TYR A 362 -0.53 -6.47 -1.53
C TYR A 362 0.61 -7.45 -1.26
N PHE A 363 0.25 -8.71 -1.02
CA PHE A 363 1.21 -9.81 -0.98
C PHE A 363 1.21 -10.61 -2.29
N LEU A 364 2.39 -11.03 -2.75
CA LEU A 364 2.56 -12.05 -3.79
C LEU A 364 3.11 -13.34 -3.19
N LEU A 365 2.53 -14.47 -3.56
CA LEU A 365 2.91 -15.79 -3.05
C LEU A 365 3.39 -16.66 -4.21
N GLU A 366 4.62 -17.16 -4.11
CA GLU A 366 5.21 -18.10 -5.08
C GLU A 366 5.91 -19.27 -4.38
N ASN A 367 5.93 -20.44 -5.01
CA ASN A 367 6.68 -21.59 -4.53
C ASN A 367 8.02 -21.69 -5.30
N ARG A 368 9.15 -21.72 -4.57
CA ARG A 368 10.50 -21.88 -5.11
C ARG A 368 11.07 -23.24 -4.72
N TYR A 369 11.70 -23.92 -5.68
CA TYR A 369 12.10 -25.32 -5.53
C TYR A 369 13.55 -25.53 -5.96
N THR A 370 14.38 -26.01 -5.03
CA THR A 370 15.85 -26.04 -5.18
C THR A 370 16.45 -27.44 -5.28
N ASP A 371 15.62 -28.47 -5.12
CA ASP A 371 16.07 -29.86 -5.24
C ASP A 371 16.73 -30.08 -6.59
N VAL A 372 17.74 -30.93 -6.61
CA VAL A 372 18.36 -31.46 -7.82
C VAL A 372 17.69 -32.79 -8.18
N TYR A 373 17.60 -33.68 -7.19
CA TYR A 373 16.74 -34.87 -7.19
C TYR A 373 15.69 -34.75 -6.11
N PRO A 374 14.53 -35.45 -6.19
CA PRO A 374 13.49 -35.36 -5.18
C PRO A 374 14.03 -35.56 -3.74
N GLY A 375 13.94 -34.52 -2.91
CA GLY A 375 14.43 -34.46 -1.54
C GLY A 375 15.94 -34.25 -1.37
N VAL A 376 16.66 -33.89 -2.43
CA VAL A 376 18.12 -33.75 -2.44
C VAL A 376 18.51 -32.40 -3.06
N THR A 377 18.94 -31.47 -2.23
CA THR A 377 19.50 -30.17 -2.64
C THR A 377 21.01 -30.27 -2.88
N LEU A 378 21.60 -29.30 -3.57
CA LEU A 378 23.05 -29.23 -3.77
C LEU A 378 23.81 -29.20 -2.43
N ASP A 379 23.31 -28.41 -1.48
CA ASP A 379 23.84 -28.33 -0.11
C ASP A 379 23.79 -29.69 0.60
N SER A 380 22.69 -30.45 0.46
CA SER A 380 22.57 -31.77 1.08
C SER A 380 23.60 -32.78 0.54
N ILE A 381 23.93 -32.71 -0.76
CA ILE A 381 24.98 -33.52 -1.38
C ILE A 381 26.35 -33.09 -0.82
N GLN A 382 26.61 -31.78 -0.79
CA GLN A 382 27.87 -31.22 -0.30
C GLN A 382 28.11 -31.58 1.17
N PHE A 383 27.09 -31.41 2.02
CA PHE A 383 27.13 -31.79 3.43
C PHE A 383 27.37 -33.29 3.62
N ARG A 384 26.71 -34.13 2.81
CA ARG A 384 26.92 -35.59 2.88
C ARG A 384 28.35 -35.97 2.52
N LEU A 385 28.90 -35.38 1.45
CA LEU A 385 30.29 -35.59 1.05
C LEU A 385 31.28 -35.13 2.12
N TYR A 386 31.02 -33.98 2.77
CA TYR A 386 31.81 -33.48 3.89
C TYR A 386 31.85 -34.46 5.06
N VAL A 387 30.68 -34.98 5.47
CA VAL A 387 30.58 -35.94 6.57
C VAL A 387 31.26 -37.27 6.22
N ASP A 388 31.08 -37.76 5.00
CA ASP A 388 31.61 -39.06 4.55
C ASP A 388 33.13 -39.01 4.30
N SER A 389 33.68 -37.87 3.84
CA SER A 389 35.12 -37.71 3.60
C SER A 389 35.93 -37.64 4.90
N GLY A 390 35.34 -37.10 5.97
CA GLY A 390 36.04 -36.82 7.22
C GLY A 390 37.14 -35.76 7.09
N GLU A 391 37.14 -35.01 5.98
CA GLU A 391 38.06 -33.91 5.73
C GLU A 391 37.69 -32.67 6.56
N LYS A 392 38.63 -31.73 6.70
CA LYS A 392 38.39 -30.48 7.45
C LYS A 392 37.72 -29.42 6.61
N ASP A 393 37.91 -29.48 5.30
CA ASP A 393 37.43 -28.49 4.35
C ASP A 393 36.11 -28.95 3.73
N TRP A 394 35.22 -27.99 3.46
CA TRP A 394 34.01 -28.24 2.70
C TRP A 394 34.35 -28.68 1.27
N PRO A 395 33.63 -29.68 0.70
CA PRO A 395 33.81 -30.10 -0.68
C PRO A 395 33.62 -28.92 -1.66
N PRO A 396 34.38 -28.86 -2.76
CA PRO A 396 34.27 -27.77 -3.74
C PRO A 396 32.93 -27.80 -4.46
N LEU A 397 32.36 -26.63 -4.75
CA LEU A 397 31.02 -26.47 -5.32
C LEU A 397 30.99 -26.79 -6.83
N ILE A 398 32.00 -26.34 -7.58
CA ILE A 398 32.05 -26.44 -9.05
C ILE A 398 31.92 -27.90 -9.56
N PRO A 399 32.64 -28.90 -9.01
CA PRO A 399 32.44 -30.29 -9.43
C PRO A 399 31.03 -30.81 -9.14
N LEU A 400 30.42 -30.41 -8.01
CA LEU A 400 29.04 -30.81 -7.71
C LEU A 400 28.04 -30.23 -8.71
N ILE A 401 28.20 -28.96 -9.09
CA ILE A 401 27.37 -28.29 -10.10
C ILE A 401 27.38 -29.13 -11.39
N VAL A 402 28.57 -29.42 -11.92
CA VAL A 402 28.69 -30.11 -13.22
C VAL A 402 28.21 -31.56 -13.17
N ASP A 403 28.48 -32.28 -12.08
CA ASP A 403 28.10 -33.69 -11.98
C ASP A 403 26.64 -33.91 -11.56
N SER A 404 26.01 -32.95 -10.88
CA SER A 404 24.72 -33.18 -10.21
C SER A 404 23.52 -32.51 -10.87
N ILE A 405 23.67 -31.32 -11.49
CA ILE A 405 22.50 -30.51 -11.89
C ILE A 405 22.00 -30.74 -13.33
N ASP A 406 22.47 -31.80 -14.00
CA ASP A 406 22.18 -32.09 -15.42
C ASP A 406 22.40 -30.86 -16.33
N ALA A 407 23.43 -30.07 -16.04
CA ALA A 407 23.81 -28.86 -16.77
C ALA A 407 24.33 -29.17 -18.19
N GLU A 408 23.95 -28.33 -19.16
CA GLU A 408 24.43 -28.45 -20.53
C GLU A 408 25.59 -27.48 -20.78
N PHE A 409 26.80 -28.03 -20.95
CA PHE A 409 27.97 -27.24 -21.33
C PHE A 409 28.26 -27.36 -22.83
N SER A 410 28.70 -26.27 -23.45
CA SER A 410 29.20 -26.30 -24.81
C SER A 410 30.50 -27.10 -24.89
N ALA A 411 30.48 -28.20 -25.64
CA ALA A 411 31.68 -29.02 -25.84
C ALA A 411 32.80 -28.27 -26.58
N ALA A 412 32.48 -27.18 -27.28
CA ALA A 412 33.45 -26.39 -28.05
C ALA A 412 34.10 -25.26 -27.23
N THR A 413 33.35 -24.65 -26.31
CA THR A 413 33.76 -23.40 -25.64
C THR A 413 33.79 -23.52 -24.12
N GLY A 414 33.20 -24.57 -23.54
CA GLY A 414 33.11 -24.74 -22.08
C GLY A 414 32.09 -23.82 -21.40
N VAL A 415 31.33 -23.02 -22.15
CA VAL A 415 30.27 -22.14 -21.61
C VAL A 415 29.07 -22.99 -21.17
N LEU A 416 28.51 -22.67 -19.99
CA LEU A 416 27.25 -23.23 -19.52
C LEU A 416 26.09 -22.67 -20.35
N LEU A 417 25.40 -23.52 -21.11
CA LEU A 417 24.33 -23.14 -22.02
C LEU A 417 22.95 -23.14 -21.36
N SER A 418 22.68 -24.12 -20.49
CA SER A 418 21.38 -24.26 -19.84
C SER A 418 21.48 -25.14 -18.59
N VAL A 419 20.49 -25.02 -17.72
CA VAL A 419 20.21 -25.94 -16.62
C VAL A 419 18.73 -26.32 -16.67
N PRO A 420 18.34 -27.49 -16.13
CA PRO A 420 16.92 -27.89 -16.10
C PRO A 420 16.06 -26.99 -15.20
N ARG A 421 16.67 -26.38 -14.18
CA ARG A 421 16.05 -25.43 -13.24
C ARG A 421 17.09 -24.41 -12.81
N TYR A 422 16.73 -23.13 -12.84
CA TYR A 422 17.63 -22.03 -12.46
C TYR A 422 17.65 -21.79 -10.94
N ASP A 423 16.61 -22.19 -10.21
CA ASP A 423 16.55 -22.03 -8.75
C ASP A 423 17.38 -23.04 -7.94
N VAL A 424 18.12 -23.93 -8.59
CA VAL A 424 19.03 -24.89 -7.91
C VAL A 424 20.12 -24.22 -7.08
N GLY A 425 20.39 -22.94 -7.32
CA GLY A 425 21.36 -22.12 -6.59
C GLY A 425 20.81 -21.34 -5.40
N LEU A 426 19.49 -21.38 -5.13
CA LEU A 426 18.90 -20.63 -4.04
C LEU A 426 19.28 -21.21 -2.66
N PRO A 427 19.32 -20.38 -1.59
CA PRO A 427 19.62 -20.83 -0.24
C PRO A 427 18.63 -21.85 0.35
N GLY A 428 17.35 -21.80 -0.07
CA GLY A 428 16.29 -22.65 0.46
C GLY A 428 15.10 -22.78 -0.49
N ALA A 429 14.33 -23.86 -0.31
CA ALA A 429 13.08 -24.11 -1.01
C ALA A 429 11.89 -23.84 -0.08
N GLY A 430 10.78 -23.35 -0.64
CA GLY A 430 9.58 -23.06 0.13
C GLY A 430 8.71 -22.01 -0.52
N LEU A 431 7.71 -21.57 0.23
CA LEU A 431 6.82 -20.48 -0.16
C LEU A 431 7.52 -19.16 0.13
N LEU A 432 7.72 -18.33 -0.89
CA LEU A 432 8.12 -16.93 -0.70
C LEU A 432 6.87 -16.06 -0.66
N ILE A 433 6.84 -15.13 0.30
CA ILE A 433 5.79 -14.14 0.46
C ILE A 433 6.43 -12.77 0.24
N TRP A 434 6.05 -12.09 -0.85
CA TRP A 434 6.55 -10.78 -1.20
C TRP A 434 5.56 -9.71 -0.78
N HIS A 435 5.99 -8.71 -0.02
CA HIS A 435 5.18 -7.56 0.34
C HIS A 435 5.46 -6.41 -0.63
N ILE A 436 4.43 -6.00 -1.37
CA ILE A 436 4.55 -5.02 -2.44
C ILE A 436 3.83 -3.73 -2.05
N ASP A 437 4.54 -2.60 -2.18
CA ASP A 437 4.01 -1.25 -2.01
C ASP A 437 4.20 -0.44 -3.30
N GLU A 438 3.13 -0.36 -4.09
CA GLU A 438 3.07 0.37 -5.35
C GLU A 438 3.28 1.87 -5.15
N SER A 439 2.97 2.43 -3.97
CA SER A 439 3.20 3.86 -3.71
C SER A 439 4.70 4.16 -3.65
N VAL A 440 5.48 3.28 -3.05
CA VAL A 440 6.95 3.37 -2.99
C VAL A 440 7.54 3.09 -4.37
N ILE A 441 7.06 2.06 -5.08
CA ILE A 441 7.51 1.73 -6.44
C ILE A 441 7.25 2.90 -7.38
N ASP A 442 6.00 3.37 -7.50
CA ASP A 442 5.59 4.46 -8.41
C ASP A 442 6.45 5.72 -8.19
N ALA A 443 6.77 6.04 -6.93
CA ALA A 443 7.58 7.20 -6.58
C ALA A 443 9.08 7.06 -6.92
N ASN A 444 9.61 5.83 -6.98
CA ASN A 444 11.05 5.56 -7.02
C ASN A 444 11.53 4.81 -8.27
N LEU A 445 10.61 4.31 -9.11
CA LEU A 445 10.93 3.52 -10.29
C LEU A 445 11.76 4.32 -11.32
N ALA A 446 11.39 5.58 -11.57
CA ALA A 446 12.09 6.45 -12.52
C ALA A 446 13.53 6.78 -12.11
N THR A 447 13.83 6.73 -10.83
CA THR A 447 15.16 7.00 -10.25
C THR A 447 15.94 5.73 -9.89
N ASN A 448 15.38 4.54 -10.18
CA ASN A 448 15.98 3.25 -9.86
C ASN A 448 16.34 3.13 -8.36
N SER A 449 15.41 3.55 -7.51
CA SER A 449 15.59 3.63 -6.05
C SER A 449 14.49 2.90 -5.28
N VAL A 450 13.88 1.88 -5.90
CA VAL A 450 12.68 1.16 -5.39
C VAL A 450 12.89 0.66 -3.96
N ASN A 451 14.04 0.07 -3.66
CA ASN A 451 14.37 -0.49 -2.35
C ASN A 451 15.46 0.30 -1.60
N LEU A 452 15.62 1.59 -1.92
CA LEU A 452 16.65 2.43 -1.29
C LEU A 452 16.42 2.59 0.22
N ASN A 453 15.15 2.71 0.66
CA ASN A 453 14.80 2.77 2.07
C ASN A 453 14.58 1.37 2.64
N LYS A 454 15.58 0.84 3.35
CA LYS A 454 15.48 -0.49 3.97
C LYS A 454 14.39 -0.65 5.03
N ASN A 455 13.83 0.44 5.57
CA ASN A 455 12.76 0.37 6.57
C ASN A 455 11.35 0.42 5.93
N HIS A 456 11.26 0.68 4.63
CA HIS A 456 10.02 0.74 3.87
C HIS A 456 10.35 0.56 2.38
N ARG A 457 10.49 -0.71 1.99
CA ARG A 457 10.84 -1.14 0.63
C ARG A 457 9.59 -1.15 -0.26
N GLY A 458 9.79 -0.97 -1.56
CA GLY A 458 8.72 -1.15 -2.54
C GLY A 458 8.45 -2.62 -2.86
N VAL A 459 9.51 -3.44 -2.87
CA VAL A 459 9.45 -4.89 -3.02
C VAL A 459 10.23 -5.51 -1.88
N ASP A 460 9.53 -6.17 -0.96
CA ASP A 460 10.13 -6.77 0.24
C ASP A 460 9.86 -8.26 0.31
N LEU A 461 10.82 -9.02 0.83
CA LEU A 461 10.63 -10.45 1.09
C LEU A 461 10.30 -10.66 2.57
N GLU A 462 9.13 -11.21 2.86
CA GLU A 462 8.73 -11.55 4.22
C GLU A 462 9.45 -12.84 4.65
N GLU A 463 10.56 -12.73 5.37
CA GLU A 463 11.42 -13.84 5.82
C GLU A 463 10.70 -14.76 6.81
N GLY A 464 10.52 -16.02 6.43
CA GLY A 464 9.73 -17.03 7.14
C GLY A 464 10.30 -17.51 8.47
N ASP A 465 11.54 -17.14 8.80
CA ASP A 465 12.11 -17.37 10.12
C ASP A 465 11.75 -16.27 11.14
N GLY A 466 11.26 -15.13 10.65
CA GLY A 466 10.85 -13.97 11.42
C GLY A 466 11.90 -12.87 11.60
N ALA A 467 13.16 -13.10 11.22
CA ALA A 467 14.29 -12.25 11.62
C ALA A 467 14.34 -10.90 10.89
N GLN A 468 13.87 -10.86 9.63
CA GLN A 468 13.85 -9.65 8.80
C GLN A 468 15.25 -9.02 8.70
N ASP A 469 16.26 -9.83 8.34
CA ASP A 469 17.68 -9.47 8.40
C ASP A 469 18.37 -9.31 7.04
N LEU A 470 17.64 -9.46 5.93
CA LEU A 470 18.13 -9.08 4.60
C LEU A 470 18.59 -7.62 4.56
N GLY A 471 19.83 -7.39 4.12
CA GLY A 471 20.44 -6.06 4.03
C GLY A 471 20.96 -5.50 5.37
N TYR A 472 21.00 -6.30 6.44
CA TYR A 472 21.64 -5.94 7.70
C TYR A 472 22.93 -6.73 7.90
N GLU A 473 24.04 -6.05 8.21
CA GLU A 473 25.33 -6.72 8.44
C GLU A 473 25.22 -7.87 9.46
N SER A 474 25.50 -9.09 9.02
CA SER A 474 25.54 -10.26 9.89
C SER A 474 26.65 -10.12 10.93
N GLN A 475 26.28 -10.20 12.22
CA GLN A 475 27.25 -10.31 13.30
C GLN A 475 27.69 -11.76 13.56
N MET A 476 27.16 -12.74 12.81
CA MET A 476 27.50 -14.14 12.95
C MET A 476 28.80 -14.47 12.20
N ILE A 477 29.77 -15.05 12.92
CA ILE A 477 31.01 -15.51 12.31
C ILE A 477 30.73 -16.75 11.45
N GLY A 478 30.85 -16.61 10.13
CA GLY A 478 30.78 -17.72 9.17
C GLY A 478 29.38 -18.02 8.61
N ALA A 479 28.37 -17.19 8.92
CA ALA A 479 27.02 -17.29 8.36
C ALA A 479 26.60 -15.93 7.77
N THR A 480 26.29 -15.91 6.48
CA THR A 480 25.77 -14.73 5.75
C THR A 480 24.26 -14.85 5.65
N VAL A 481 23.56 -14.34 6.66
CA VAL A 481 22.09 -14.22 6.65
C VAL A 481 21.64 -13.00 5.86
N ASP A 482 22.52 -11.99 5.78
CA ASP A 482 22.30 -10.68 5.18
C ASP A 482 21.93 -10.70 3.69
N VAL A 483 22.24 -11.77 2.96
CA VAL A 483 21.95 -11.97 1.53
C VAL A 483 20.97 -13.10 1.23
N GLY A 484 20.39 -13.70 2.28
CA GLY A 484 19.39 -14.75 2.19
C GLY A 484 19.86 -16.08 2.78
N TRP A 485 18.99 -16.72 3.54
CA TRP A 485 19.23 -17.92 4.33
C TRP A 485 18.24 -19.04 4.00
N TYR A 486 18.56 -20.27 4.43
CA TYR A 486 17.71 -21.45 4.21
C TYR A 486 16.34 -21.36 4.92
N PHE A 487 16.22 -20.52 5.96
CA PHE A 487 14.99 -20.36 6.73
C PHE A 487 14.11 -19.18 6.28
N ASP A 488 14.53 -18.39 5.29
CA ASP A 488 13.71 -17.27 4.78
C ASP A 488 12.48 -17.74 4.00
N PRO A 489 12.48 -18.89 3.29
CA PRO A 489 11.25 -19.45 2.76
C PRO A 489 10.34 -19.98 3.87
N TRP A 490 9.02 -19.85 3.67
CA TRP A 490 8.02 -20.40 4.56
C TRP A 490 7.77 -21.88 4.24
N PHE A 491 7.96 -22.77 5.23
CA PHE A 491 7.67 -24.20 5.11
C PHE A 491 7.44 -24.87 6.47
N ALA A 492 6.68 -25.97 6.49
CA ALA A 492 6.47 -26.77 7.69
C ALA A 492 7.79 -27.36 8.23
N GLY A 493 8.04 -27.17 9.52
CA GLY A 493 9.28 -27.61 10.16
C GLY A 493 10.44 -26.61 10.09
N ASN A 494 10.21 -25.38 9.60
CA ASN A 494 11.17 -24.28 9.74
C ASN A 494 11.41 -23.97 11.23
N GLU A 495 12.59 -24.31 11.76
CA GLU A 495 12.92 -24.13 13.18
C GLU A 495 13.19 -22.65 13.53
N GLY A 496 13.57 -21.81 12.55
CA GLY A 496 13.77 -20.38 12.73
C GLY A 496 12.48 -19.68 13.17
N PHE A 497 11.38 -19.98 12.47
CA PHE A 497 10.04 -19.44 12.75
C PHE A 497 9.65 -19.51 14.23
N TRP A 498 9.87 -20.67 14.86
CA TRP A 498 9.42 -20.93 16.24
C TRP A 498 10.18 -20.11 17.29
N HIS A 499 11.36 -19.58 16.97
CA HIS A 499 12.11 -18.71 17.89
C HIS A 499 11.45 -17.34 18.04
N LEU A 500 10.86 -16.82 16.96
CA LEU A 500 10.22 -15.50 16.90
C LEU A 500 8.68 -15.57 16.96
N ASN A 501 8.12 -16.78 16.91
CA ASN A 501 6.69 -17.06 17.00
C ASN A 501 6.34 -18.15 18.04
N PRO A 502 6.76 -18.01 19.32
CA PRO A 502 6.60 -19.06 20.32
C PRO A 502 5.13 -19.36 20.68
N ASP A 503 4.23 -18.41 20.46
CA ASP A 503 2.80 -18.52 20.79
C ASP A 503 1.95 -19.05 19.61
N TYR A 504 2.55 -19.26 18.43
CA TYR A 504 1.83 -19.82 17.29
C TYR A 504 1.41 -21.28 17.57
N PRO A 505 0.18 -21.71 17.20
CA PRO A 505 -0.29 -23.06 17.50
C PRO A 505 0.49 -24.12 16.69
N ALA A 506 1.29 -24.92 17.39
CA ALA A 506 2.01 -26.05 16.79
C ALA A 506 1.09 -27.26 16.59
N ASP A 507 1.11 -27.82 15.39
CA ASP A 507 0.54 -29.14 15.10
C ASP A 507 1.64 -30.21 14.93
N ASP A 508 1.22 -31.48 14.80
CA ASP A 508 2.15 -32.62 14.68
C ASP A 508 3.04 -32.53 13.42
N GLU A 509 2.59 -31.82 12.38
CA GLU A 509 3.32 -31.59 11.13
C GLU A 509 4.22 -30.36 11.18
N LYS A 510 4.22 -29.61 12.30
CA LYS A 510 4.90 -28.32 12.48
C LYS A 510 4.57 -27.32 11.36
N ARG A 511 3.32 -27.29 10.90
CA ARG A 511 2.88 -26.27 9.93
C ARG A 511 2.91 -24.89 10.57
N ILE A 512 3.30 -23.91 9.76
CA ILE A 512 3.47 -22.51 10.18
C ILE A 512 2.45 -21.62 9.46
N GLY A 513 2.45 -20.33 9.78
CA GLY A 513 1.62 -19.37 9.06
C GLY A 513 2.03 -17.93 9.28
N PHE A 514 1.60 -17.10 8.34
CA PHE A 514 1.79 -15.66 8.27
C PHE A 514 0.46 -14.96 8.57
N THR A 515 0.42 -14.14 9.61
CA THR A 515 -0.79 -13.53 10.19
C THR A 515 -0.48 -12.16 10.80
N ASP A 516 -1.51 -11.41 11.21
CA ASP A 516 -1.36 -10.11 11.89
C ASP A 516 -0.63 -10.19 13.26
N PHE A 517 -0.38 -11.40 13.75
CA PHE A 517 0.18 -11.68 15.07
C PHE A 517 1.49 -12.47 15.03
N THR A 518 1.98 -12.81 13.84
CA THR A 518 3.28 -13.48 13.66
C THR A 518 4.38 -12.46 13.39
N ASN A 519 5.63 -12.92 13.42
CA ASN A 519 6.80 -12.21 12.95
C ASN A 519 7.38 -12.98 11.73
N PRO A 520 7.45 -12.34 10.54
CA PRO A 520 6.82 -11.07 10.23
C PRO A 520 5.28 -11.13 10.26
N SER A 521 4.67 -9.95 10.28
CA SER A 521 3.23 -9.77 10.44
C SER A 521 2.58 -9.46 9.10
N SER A 522 1.39 -10.00 8.84
CA SER A 522 0.58 -9.64 7.66
C SER A 522 -0.08 -8.26 7.73
N LYS A 523 0.40 -7.37 8.60
CA LYS A 523 -0.12 -6.01 8.71
C LYS A 523 0.37 -5.19 7.52
N SER A 524 -0.36 -4.13 7.18
CA SER A 524 0.20 -3.15 6.23
C SER A 524 1.47 -2.50 6.77
N ASN A 525 2.23 -1.86 5.89
CA ASN A 525 3.37 -0.98 6.21
C ASN A 525 2.97 0.14 7.19
N ASP A 526 1.72 0.62 7.09
CA ASP A 526 1.11 1.56 8.04
C ASP A 526 0.65 0.92 9.36
N ARG A 527 0.93 -0.38 9.56
CA ARG A 527 0.62 -1.19 10.75
C ARG A 527 -0.87 -1.44 10.97
N ALA A 528 -1.70 -1.29 9.94
CA ALA A 528 -3.12 -1.63 10.01
C ALA A 528 -3.33 -3.15 9.94
N TYR A 529 -4.29 -3.65 10.73
CA TYR A 529 -4.68 -5.05 10.73
C TYR A 529 -5.37 -5.39 9.40
N THR A 530 -4.86 -6.37 8.68
CA THR A 530 -5.40 -6.75 7.36
C THR A 530 -6.41 -7.88 7.47
N GLY A 531 -6.35 -8.67 8.54
CA GLY A 531 -7.12 -9.91 8.67
C GLY A 531 -6.69 -11.00 7.67
N ILE A 532 -5.55 -10.81 6.99
CA ILE A 532 -4.97 -11.81 6.09
C ILE A 532 -4.29 -12.89 6.93
N VAL A 533 -4.53 -14.14 6.55
CA VAL A 533 -3.92 -15.31 7.17
C VAL A 533 -3.51 -16.27 6.06
N VAL A 534 -2.21 -16.52 5.95
CA VAL A 534 -1.66 -17.60 5.13
C VAL A 534 -1.18 -18.69 6.09
N ASP A 535 -1.99 -19.71 6.32
CA ASP A 535 -1.72 -20.74 7.35
C ASP A 535 -1.65 -22.15 6.77
N SER A 536 -1.37 -23.11 7.66
CA SER A 536 -1.24 -24.53 7.29
C SER A 536 -0.22 -24.75 6.18
N ILE A 537 0.83 -23.91 6.17
CA ILE A 537 1.89 -23.97 5.16
C ILE A 537 2.60 -25.32 5.33
N GLY A 538 2.49 -26.16 4.31
CA GLY A 538 3.03 -27.50 4.28
C GLY A 538 4.56 -27.55 4.10
N PRO A 539 5.14 -28.76 4.02
CA PRO A 539 6.57 -28.92 3.78
C PRO A 539 6.98 -28.36 2.42
N ALA A 540 8.23 -27.91 2.32
CA ALA A 540 8.82 -27.48 1.05
C ALA A 540 8.84 -28.65 0.04
N GLY A 541 8.53 -28.36 -1.22
CA GLY A 541 8.51 -29.35 -2.28
C GLY A 541 8.01 -28.81 -3.61
N SER A 542 7.97 -29.66 -4.64
CA SER A 542 7.52 -29.27 -5.98
C SER A 542 6.05 -28.77 -6.01
N VAL A 543 5.26 -29.16 -5.02
CA VAL A 543 3.92 -28.60 -4.80
C VAL A 543 3.80 -28.30 -3.32
N MET A 544 3.43 -27.07 -2.98
CA MET A 544 3.14 -26.68 -1.61
C MET A 544 1.65 -26.51 -1.41
N GLU A 545 1.17 -26.91 -0.24
CA GLU A 545 -0.21 -26.74 0.18
C GLU A 545 -0.26 -25.74 1.32
N PHE A 546 -1.21 -24.81 1.25
CA PHE A 546 -1.46 -23.82 2.29
C PHE A 546 -2.89 -23.27 2.15
N ARG A 547 -3.34 -22.50 3.12
CA ARG A 547 -4.65 -21.85 3.09
C ARG A 547 -4.49 -20.35 3.16
N ILE A 548 -5.19 -19.65 2.29
CA ILE A 548 -5.35 -18.20 2.37
C ILE A 548 -6.73 -17.92 2.97
N LYS A 549 -6.77 -17.07 3.99
CA LYS A 549 -8.00 -16.50 4.54
C LYS A 549 -7.86 -14.98 4.57
N ASN A 550 -8.92 -14.29 4.24
CA ASN A 550 -9.08 -12.88 4.57
C ASN A 550 -10.41 -12.74 5.30
N SER A 551 -10.38 -12.67 6.63
CA SER A 551 -11.59 -12.60 7.46
C SER A 551 -12.18 -11.20 7.52
N ALA A 552 -11.41 -10.17 7.15
CA ALA A 552 -11.90 -8.79 7.11
C ALA A 552 -12.64 -8.50 5.81
N TYR A 553 -12.29 -9.15 4.70
CA TYR A 553 -12.74 -8.75 3.36
C TYR A 553 -14.04 -9.44 2.91
N LEU A 554 -15.05 -8.63 2.60
CA LEU A 554 -16.31 -9.08 2.03
C LEU A 554 -16.32 -8.86 0.50
N THR A 555 -16.57 -9.94 -0.24
CA THR A 555 -16.74 -9.93 -1.70
C THR A 555 -18.20 -10.09 -2.09
N GLY A 556 -18.62 -9.47 -3.19
CA GLY A 556 -19.92 -9.75 -3.80
C GLY A 556 -20.47 -8.58 -4.61
N PHE A 557 -20.23 -7.35 -4.12
CA PHE A 557 -20.77 -6.08 -4.63
C PHE A 557 -20.21 -5.63 -6.00
N GLN A 558 -20.18 -6.52 -6.98
CA GLN A 558 -19.62 -6.27 -8.30
C GLN A 558 -20.57 -5.42 -9.16
N ILE A 559 -20.17 -4.19 -9.41
CA ILE A 559 -20.86 -3.23 -10.29
C ILE A 559 -20.31 -3.23 -11.73
N TYR A 560 -19.08 -3.73 -11.94
CA TYR A 560 -18.42 -3.72 -13.23
C TYR A 560 -18.61 -5.04 -14.00
N GLU A 561 -19.03 -4.93 -15.26
CA GLU A 561 -19.10 -6.04 -16.22
C GLU A 561 -18.06 -5.83 -17.33
N PRO A 562 -17.43 -6.88 -17.89
CA PRO A 562 -16.43 -6.74 -18.94
C PRO A 562 -16.95 -5.90 -20.13
N GLY A 563 -16.22 -4.82 -20.46
CA GLY A 563 -16.58 -3.90 -21.55
C GLY A 563 -17.46 -2.72 -21.15
N MET A 564 -17.85 -2.60 -19.87
CA MET A 564 -18.47 -1.40 -19.33
C MET A 564 -17.42 -0.28 -19.18
N LEU A 565 -17.81 0.97 -19.39
CA LEU A 565 -16.98 2.12 -18.96
C LEU A 565 -17.03 2.28 -17.43
N PRO A 566 -16.00 2.85 -16.78
CA PRO A 566 -16.06 3.20 -15.36
C PRO A 566 -17.24 4.14 -15.08
N ILE A 567 -17.87 3.97 -13.91
CA ILE A 567 -18.91 4.90 -13.43
C ILE A 567 -18.28 5.94 -12.51
N SER A 568 -18.76 7.18 -12.56
CA SER A 568 -18.31 8.26 -11.68
C SER A 568 -19.45 8.72 -10.75
N GLU A 569 -19.18 9.59 -9.79
CA GLU A 569 -20.23 10.16 -8.90
C GLU A 569 -21.02 9.04 -8.18
N ILE A 570 -20.30 8.07 -7.61
CA ILE A 570 -20.93 6.96 -6.89
C ILE A 570 -21.59 7.46 -5.61
N GLU A 571 -22.81 7.00 -5.37
CA GLU A 571 -23.47 7.10 -4.08
C GLU A 571 -23.88 5.72 -3.60
N MET A 572 -23.63 5.44 -2.32
CA MET A 572 -24.02 4.22 -1.63
C MET A 572 -25.06 4.56 -0.58
N ILE A 573 -26.19 3.86 -0.61
CA ILE A 573 -27.31 4.09 0.29
C ILE A 573 -27.71 2.73 0.90
N PRO A 574 -27.49 2.52 2.21
CA PRO A 574 -28.05 1.38 2.92
C PRO A 574 -29.57 1.57 3.02
N ILE A 575 -30.33 0.56 2.63
CA ILE A 575 -31.77 0.65 2.44
C ILE A 575 -32.41 -0.71 2.68
N ASP A 576 -33.31 -0.80 3.66
CA ASP A 576 -34.15 -1.98 3.87
C ASP A 576 -35.21 -2.05 2.76
N LEU A 577 -34.94 -2.87 1.73
CA LEU A 577 -35.84 -3.26 0.64
C LEU A 577 -36.66 -4.51 1.02
N ASP A 578 -36.15 -5.39 1.88
CA ASP A 578 -36.86 -6.55 2.42
C ASP A 578 -37.23 -6.40 3.90
N THR A 579 -38.40 -5.81 4.12
CA THR A 579 -39.00 -5.65 5.46
C THR A 579 -39.23 -6.94 6.26
N THR A 580 -38.92 -8.12 5.72
CA THR A 580 -39.06 -9.39 6.43
C THR A 580 -37.85 -9.77 7.28
N ASP A 581 -36.67 -9.19 7.04
CA ASP A 581 -35.44 -9.52 7.76
C ASP A 581 -34.83 -8.36 8.57
N ASN A 582 -35.31 -7.12 8.36
CA ASN A 582 -34.81 -5.89 9.00
C ASN A 582 -33.32 -5.61 8.73
N SER A 583 -32.68 -6.31 7.78
CA SER A 583 -31.32 -6.01 7.34
C SER A 583 -31.36 -4.99 6.22
N ASN A 584 -30.39 -4.07 6.20
CA ASN A 584 -30.28 -3.16 5.08
C ASN A 584 -29.71 -3.91 3.86
N GLU A 585 -30.31 -3.70 2.69
CA GLU A 585 -29.67 -3.90 1.39
C GLU A 585 -28.87 -2.67 0.96
N LEU A 586 -28.10 -2.80 -0.12
CA LEU A 586 -27.31 -1.71 -0.67
C LEU A 586 -27.90 -1.22 -1.99
N LEU A 587 -28.26 0.06 -2.07
CA LEU A 587 -28.48 0.77 -3.33
C LEU A 587 -27.22 1.55 -3.70
N VAL A 588 -26.63 1.19 -4.85
CA VAL A 588 -25.51 1.90 -5.45
C VAL A 588 -26.00 2.64 -6.67
N THR A 589 -25.66 3.91 -6.80
CA THR A 589 -25.91 4.69 -8.02
C THR A 589 -24.60 5.26 -8.54
N GLY A 590 -24.51 5.46 -9.85
CA GLY A 590 -23.36 6.13 -10.45
C GLY A 590 -23.64 6.60 -11.87
N LYS A 591 -22.86 7.56 -12.31
CA LYS A 591 -22.95 8.17 -13.64
C LYS A 591 -22.26 7.30 -14.67
N TYR A 592 -22.98 7.01 -15.75
CA TYR A 592 -22.53 6.20 -16.87
C TYR A 592 -22.75 6.96 -18.19
N GLY A 593 -21.69 7.56 -18.72
CA GLY A 593 -21.77 8.42 -19.91
C GLY A 593 -22.62 9.67 -19.65
N GLN A 594 -23.77 9.77 -20.31
CA GLN A 594 -24.73 10.89 -20.19
C GLN A 594 -25.96 10.53 -19.32
N SER A 595 -25.95 9.37 -18.67
CA SER A 595 -27.06 8.82 -17.87
C SER A 595 -26.53 8.32 -16.53
N TYR A 596 -27.41 7.84 -15.68
CA TYR A 596 -27.06 7.13 -14.45
C TYR A 596 -27.40 5.65 -14.58
N ILE A 597 -26.76 4.84 -13.76
CA ILE A 597 -27.08 3.43 -13.54
C ILE A 597 -27.21 3.23 -12.03
N ALA A 598 -28.11 2.34 -11.62
CA ALA A 598 -28.16 1.91 -10.24
C ALA A 598 -28.23 0.38 -10.15
N PHE A 599 -27.70 -0.12 -9.05
CA PHE A 599 -27.64 -1.52 -8.67
C PHE A 599 -28.19 -1.65 -7.26
N THR A 600 -29.03 -2.65 -7.02
CA THR A 600 -29.33 -3.08 -5.67
C THR A 600 -28.63 -4.39 -5.38
N PHE A 601 -28.15 -4.56 -4.16
CA PHE A 601 -27.49 -5.76 -3.68
C PHE A 601 -28.11 -6.18 -2.35
N ASP A 602 -28.21 -7.49 -2.09
CA ASP A 602 -28.51 -7.98 -0.76
C ASP A 602 -27.38 -7.68 0.24
N ASN A 603 -27.61 -7.93 1.52
CA ASN A 603 -26.62 -7.74 2.60
C ASN A 603 -25.41 -8.71 2.54
N ASN A 604 -25.39 -9.64 1.59
CA ASN A 604 -24.26 -10.54 1.30
C ASN A 604 -23.54 -10.15 -0.01
N GLY A 605 -23.97 -9.09 -0.68
CA GLY A 605 -23.39 -8.58 -1.91
C GLY A 605 -23.92 -9.23 -3.19
N ASN A 606 -24.96 -10.06 -3.16
CA ASN A 606 -25.56 -10.58 -4.38
C ASN A 606 -26.42 -9.51 -5.05
N LYS A 607 -26.21 -9.31 -6.36
CA LYS A 607 -26.95 -8.33 -7.17
C LYS A 607 -28.44 -8.73 -7.27
N LEU A 608 -29.34 -7.83 -6.89
CA LEU A 608 -30.80 -8.00 -6.93
C LEU A 608 -31.40 -7.42 -8.22
N THR A 609 -31.36 -6.10 -8.38
CA THR A 609 -31.95 -5.38 -9.53
C THR A 609 -30.94 -4.41 -10.14
N VAL A 610 -31.01 -4.23 -11.47
CA VAL A 610 -30.23 -3.23 -12.20
C VAL A 610 -31.18 -2.26 -12.90
N PHE A 611 -30.91 -0.97 -12.77
CA PHE A 611 -31.64 0.10 -13.45
C PHE A 611 -30.77 0.69 -14.57
N PRO A 612 -30.76 0.08 -15.78
CA PRO A 612 -30.00 0.62 -16.89
C PRO A 612 -30.69 1.90 -17.38
N ASN A 613 -29.96 3.00 -17.44
CA ASN A 613 -30.42 4.30 -17.99
C ASN A 613 -31.34 5.11 -17.07
N LEU A 614 -30.98 5.22 -15.79
CA LEU A 614 -31.51 6.27 -14.92
C LEU A 614 -31.11 7.66 -15.44
N ARG A 615 -31.84 8.67 -14.98
CA ARG A 615 -31.67 10.05 -15.44
C ARG A 615 -31.33 11.02 -14.30
N GLY A 616 -31.09 10.47 -13.12
CA GLY A 616 -30.62 11.13 -11.90
C GLY A 616 -30.18 10.09 -10.87
N ASN A 617 -29.29 10.48 -9.97
CA ASN A 617 -28.73 9.67 -8.89
C ASN A 617 -29.44 9.85 -7.53
N ASN A 618 -30.35 10.82 -7.41
CA ASN A 618 -31.00 11.10 -6.13
C ASN A 618 -32.13 10.11 -5.86
N PHE A 619 -32.01 9.37 -4.77
CA PHE A 619 -33.03 8.42 -4.33
C PHE A 619 -33.42 8.65 -2.87
N ALA A 620 -34.67 8.34 -2.55
CA ALA A 620 -35.14 8.21 -1.19
C ALA A 620 -36.03 6.97 -1.04
N LEU A 621 -35.82 6.22 0.04
CA LEU A 621 -36.77 5.21 0.50
C LEU A 621 -37.94 5.91 1.19
N SER A 622 -39.15 5.42 0.93
CA SER A 622 -40.34 5.86 1.65
C SER A 622 -41.38 4.74 1.70
N SER A 623 -42.45 4.93 2.47
CA SER A 623 -43.53 3.96 2.63
C SER A 623 -44.89 4.65 2.55
N PHE A 624 -45.71 4.26 1.56
CA PHE A 624 -47.05 4.81 1.31
C PHE A 624 -48.07 3.69 1.14
N GLY A 625 -49.28 3.89 1.66
CA GLY A 625 -50.35 2.87 1.56
C GLY A 625 -50.00 1.47 2.11
N GLY A 626 -48.98 1.36 2.97
CA GLY A 626 -48.46 0.09 3.49
C GLY A 626 -47.52 -0.67 2.55
N LYS A 627 -47.02 -0.03 1.50
CA LYS A 627 -45.96 -0.52 0.60
C LYS A 627 -44.72 0.36 0.70
N GLN A 628 -43.54 -0.25 0.67
CA GLN A 628 -42.30 0.50 0.45
C GLN A 628 -42.19 0.91 -1.02
N VAL A 629 -41.66 2.12 -1.24
CA VAL A 629 -41.37 2.65 -2.56
C VAL A 629 -40.01 3.32 -2.58
N LEU A 630 -39.35 3.21 -3.72
CA LEU A 630 -38.16 3.98 -4.03
C LEU A 630 -38.55 5.17 -4.90
N ILE A 631 -38.12 6.37 -4.52
CA ILE A 631 -38.43 7.61 -5.24
C ILE A 631 -37.18 8.18 -5.87
N ASN A 632 -37.26 8.54 -7.15
CA ASN A 632 -36.22 9.23 -7.89
C ASN A 632 -36.79 10.50 -8.53
N VAL A 633 -36.04 11.59 -8.51
CA VAL A 633 -36.45 12.84 -9.18
C VAL A 633 -35.44 13.16 -10.27
N SER A 634 -35.90 13.11 -11.51
CA SER A 634 -35.02 13.26 -12.66
C SER A 634 -35.77 13.72 -13.91
N LYS A 635 -35.01 14.13 -14.93
CA LYS A 635 -35.57 14.36 -16.28
C LYS A 635 -35.84 13.02 -16.99
N PRO A 636 -36.69 12.95 -18.02
CA PRO A 636 -36.76 11.77 -18.89
C PRO A 636 -35.53 11.67 -19.81
N GLU A 637 -35.03 12.80 -20.33
CA GLU A 637 -33.77 12.91 -21.07
C GLU A 637 -32.97 14.15 -20.60
N PRO A 638 -31.62 14.15 -20.71
CA PRO A 638 -30.80 15.29 -20.28
C PRO A 638 -31.21 16.64 -20.92
N SER A 639 -31.65 16.59 -22.18
CA SER A 639 -32.13 17.74 -22.96
C SER A 639 -33.54 18.21 -22.60
N ASP A 640 -34.31 17.44 -21.83
CA ASP A 640 -35.69 17.78 -21.51
C ASP A 640 -35.75 18.97 -20.55
N THR A 641 -36.91 19.65 -20.57
CA THR A 641 -37.15 20.86 -19.80
C THR A 641 -38.18 20.64 -18.69
N THR A 642 -38.49 19.39 -18.36
CA THR A 642 -39.47 19.01 -17.35
C THR A 642 -38.91 17.91 -16.48
N LEU A 643 -38.98 18.10 -15.16
CA LEU A 643 -38.66 17.07 -14.17
C LEU A 643 -39.86 16.16 -13.91
N PHE A 644 -39.55 14.92 -13.54
CA PHE A 644 -40.52 13.95 -13.09
C PHE A 644 -40.09 13.35 -11.76
N VAL A 645 -41.07 13.09 -10.91
CA VAL A 645 -40.92 12.15 -9.80
C VAL A 645 -41.26 10.77 -10.34
N TYR A 646 -40.32 9.84 -10.25
CA TYR A 646 -40.49 8.43 -10.56
C TYR A 646 -40.69 7.67 -9.24
N VAL A 647 -41.73 6.84 -9.22
CA VAL A 647 -42.02 5.94 -8.10
C VAL A 647 -41.80 4.52 -8.58
N PHE A 648 -41.00 3.79 -7.82
CA PHE A 648 -40.79 2.37 -8.02
C PHE A 648 -41.35 1.61 -6.81
N GLU A 649 -42.26 0.66 -7.06
CA GLU A 649 -42.77 -0.22 -6.01
C GLU A 649 -41.74 -1.30 -5.68
N ILE A 650 -41.54 -1.55 -4.40
CA ILE A 650 -40.67 -2.61 -3.90
C ILE A 650 -41.57 -3.79 -3.49
N ASP A 651 -41.30 -4.99 -4.02
CA ASP A 651 -41.99 -6.20 -3.60
C ASP A 651 -41.40 -6.77 -2.30
N LYS A 652 -42.06 -7.79 -1.74
CA LYS A 652 -41.63 -8.42 -0.47
C LYS A 652 -40.29 -9.18 -0.55
N SER A 653 -39.65 -9.21 -1.71
CA SER A 653 -38.37 -9.87 -1.93
C SER A 653 -37.33 -8.85 -2.38
N GLY A 654 -37.56 -7.56 -2.12
CA GLY A 654 -36.67 -6.45 -2.46
C GLY A 654 -36.59 -6.12 -3.95
N ASN A 655 -37.37 -6.76 -4.83
CA ASN A 655 -37.34 -6.44 -6.26
C ASN A 655 -38.09 -5.14 -6.52
N VAL A 656 -37.49 -4.31 -7.37
CA VAL A 656 -38.00 -2.97 -7.65
C VAL A 656 -38.65 -2.93 -9.03
N GLY A 657 -39.95 -2.61 -9.07
CA GLY A 657 -40.75 -2.52 -10.29
C GLY A 657 -41.20 -1.07 -10.60
N PRO A 658 -41.29 -0.66 -11.87
CA PRO A 658 -41.81 0.66 -12.22
C PRO A 658 -43.31 0.75 -11.89
N SER A 659 -43.76 1.80 -11.22
CA SER A 659 -45.18 1.97 -10.88
C SER A 659 -45.79 3.22 -11.50
N ASN A 660 -45.15 4.39 -11.35
CA ASN A 660 -45.73 5.65 -11.80
C ASN A 660 -44.69 6.76 -12.02
N ARG A 661 -45.08 7.80 -12.77
CA ARG A 661 -44.32 9.07 -12.84
C ARG A 661 -45.23 10.29 -12.91
N GLN A 662 -44.83 11.36 -12.23
CA GLN A 662 -45.57 12.62 -12.17
C GLN A 662 -44.66 13.78 -12.59
N PRO A 663 -45.08 14.65 -13.53
CA PRO A 663 -44.32 15.86 -13.83
C PRO A 663 -44.40 16.86 -12.67
N ILE A 664 -43.28 17.52 -12.37
CA ILE A 664 -43.19 18.58 -11.37
C ILE A 664 -42.60 19.86 -11.97
N PRO A 665 -42.83 21.05 -11.37
CA PRO A 665 -42.21 22.29 -11.81
C PRO A 665 -40.68 22.22 -11.76
N GLY A 666 -40.03 22.98 -12.64
CA GLY A 666 -38.57 23.00 -12.76
C GLY A 666 -38.01 22.00 -13.75
N ASN A 667 -36.71 22.17 -14.01
CA ASN A 667 -35.92 21.29 -14.86
C ASN A 667 -34.62 20.81 -14.19
N GLN A 668 -34.27 21.27 -12.99
CA GLN A 668 -33.14 20.75 -12.22
C GLN A 668 -33.55 20.49 -10.76
N LEU A 669 -33.21 19.32 -10.23
CA LEU A 669 -33.31 19.06 -8.78
C LEU A 669 -32.08 19.68 -8.12
N ILE A 670 -32.27 20.48 -7.08
CA ILE A 670 -31.17 21.16 -6.38
C ILE A 670 -31.03 20.75 -4.91
N SER A 671 -31.99 19.99 -4.37
CA SER A 671 -31.99 19.49 -2.99
C SER A 671 -31.87 17.96 -2.92
N ASN A 672 -31.59 17.42 -1.73
CA ASN A 672 -31.93 16.04 -1.39
C ASN A 672 -33.46 15.83 -1.41
N ILE A 673 -33.89 14.57 -1.40
CA ILE A 673 -35.28 14.15 -1.31
C ILE A 673 -35.55 13.72 0.13
N ILE A 674 -36.40 14.45 0.85
CA ILE A 674 -36.78 14.09 2.21
C ILE A 674 -38.12 13.35 2.20
N SER A 675 -38.16 12.18 2.84
CA SER A 675 -39.37 11.39 3.03
C SER A 675 -40.15 11.89 4.24
N LEU A 676 -41.44 12.17 4.05
CA LEU A 676 -42.39 12.61 5.06
C LEU A 676 -43.51 11.57 5.20
N GLN A 677 -44.32 11.69 6.25
CA GLN A 677 -45.43 10.76 6.52
C GLN A 677 -46.41 10.58 5.35
N ASP A 678 -46.70 11.64 4.59
CA ASP A 678 -47.72 11.67 3.53
C ASP A 678 -47.18 12.04 2.15
N GLY A 679 -45.86 12.23 2.01
CA GLY A 679 -45.24 12.50 0.72
C GLY A 679 -43.73 12.67 0.78
N VAL A 680 -43.17 13.20 -0.30
CA VAL A 680 -41.76 13.64 -0.35
C VAL A 680 -41.68 15.12 -0.66
N LEU A 681 -40.68 15.79 -0.11
CA LEU A 681 -40.41 17.20 -0.35
C LEU A 681 -39.09 17.37 -1.11
N VAL A 682 -39.10 18.23 -2.13
CA VAL A 682 -37.93 18.57 -2.95
C VAL A 682 -37.92 20.06 -3.30
N CYS A 683 -36.75 20.60 -3.60
CA CYS A 683 -36.58 21.91 -4.22
C CYS A 683 -36.05 21.75 -5.65
N THR A 684 -36.72 22.40 -6.60
CA THR A 684 -36.34 22.38 -8.01
C THR A 684 -36.04 23.78 -8.53
N PHE A 685 -35.24 23.86 -9.59
CA PHE A 685 -34.90 25.08 -10.30
C PHE A 685 -35.36 24.99 -11.76
N ASP A 686 -35.88 26.09 -12.30
CA ASP A 686 -36.21 26.25 -13.71
C ASP A 686 -35.27 27.29 -14.34
N ASP A 687 -34.33 26.83 -15.16
CA ASP A 687 -33.34 27.70 -15.82
C ASP A 687 -33.95 28.73 -16.79
N LYS A 688 -35.16 28.49 -17.34
CA LYS A 688 -35.80 29.40 -18.29
C LYS A 688 -36.49 30.55 -17.59
N SER A 689 -37.12 30.26 -16.45
CA SER A 689 -37.86 31.24 -15.67
C SER A 689 -37.03 31.83 -14.53
N ASP A 690 -35.80 31.35 -14.35
CA ASP A 690 -34.89 31.70 -13.26
C ASP A 690 -35.63 31.68 -11.90
N SER A 691 -36.35 30.58 -11.66
CA SER A 691 -37.25 30.45 -10.52
C SER A 691 -37.06 29.11 -9.82
N TYR A 692 -37.10 29.16 -8.49
CA TYR A 692 -37.07 27.99 -7.63
C TYR A 692 -38.49 27.58 -7.24
N TYR A 693 -38.71 26.29 -7.03
CA TYR A 693 -39.99 25.75 -6.59
C TYR A 693 -39.77 24.81 -5.41
N LEU A 694 -40.53 25.01 -4.35
CA LEU A 694 -40.69 24.02 -3.30
C LEU A 694 -41.84 23.11 -3.71
N VAL A 695 -41.59 21.81 -3.80
CA VAL A 695 -42.54 20.83 -4.35
C VAL A 695 -42.72 19.70 -3.35
N LYS A 696 -43.98 19.44 -2.96
CA LYS A 696 -44.38 18.23 -2.24
C LYS A 696 -45.13 17.29 -3.16
N TYR A 697 -44.67 16.05 -3.26
CA TYR A 697 -45.31 15.00 -4.04
C TYR A 697 -45.97 14.00 -3.10
N PHE A 698 -47.22 13.65 -3.40
CA PHE A 698 -48.05 12.71 -2.66
C PHE A 698 -48.18 11.41 -3.48
N PRO A 699 -47.43 10.34 -3.15
CA PRO A 699 -47.38 9.14 -3.99
C PRO A 699 -48.69 8.37 -4.05
N ASP A 700 -49.42 8.28 -2.93
CA ASP A 700 -50.73 7.60 -2.86
C ASP A 700 -51.78 8.25 -3.78
N GLU A 701 -51.70 9.56 -3.97
CA GLU A 701 -52.63 10.34 -4.79
C GLU A 701 -52.08 10.58 -6.21
N ASN A 702 -50.82 10.24 -6.45
CA ASN A 702 -50.04 10.62 -7.63
C ASN A 702 -50.27 12.09 -8.04
N ARG A 703 -50.08 13.00 -7.08
CA ARG A 703 -50.21 14.45 -7.31
C ARG A 703 -49.05 15.19 -6.65
N SER A 704 -48.78 16.39 -7.13
CA SER A 704 -47.80 17.30 -6.52
C SER A 704 -48.43 18.65 -6.23
N GLU A 705 -48.04 19.24 -5.12
CA GLU A 705 -48.25 20.65 -4.80
C GLU A 705 -46.93 21.40 -4.91
N SER A 706 -46.98 22.66 -5.32
CA SER A 706 -45.77 23.46 -5.49
C SER A 706 -46.03 24.93 -5.22
N VAL A 707 -45.06 25.58 -4.57
CA VAL A 707 -45.02 27.03 -4.39
C VAL A 707 -43.71 27.55 -4.97
N LYS A 708 -43.74 28.73 -5.62
CA LYS A 708 -42.52 29.39 -6.06
C LYS A 708 -41.75 29.83 -4.82
N SER A 709 -40.49 29.40 -4.72
CA SER A 709 -39.59 29.77 -3.64
C SER A 709 -38.77 30.99 -4.02
N ASP A 710 -38.63 31.91 -3.09
CA ASP A 710 -37.75 33.08 -3.18
C ASP A 710 -36.28 32.69 -2.95
N TYR A 711 -36.04 31.52 -2.35
CA TYR A 711 -34.71 31.03 -2.02
C TYR A 711 -34.41 29.68 -2.68
N PRO A 712 -33.15 29.46 -3.13
CA PRO A 712 -32.69 28.14 -3.53
C PRO A 712 -32.37 27.29 -2.30
N ILE A 713 -33.19 26.27 -2.04
CA ILE A 713 -32.99 25.35 -0.91
C ILE A 713 -32.19 24.15 -1.42
N TYR A 714 -30.99 23.94 -0.88
CA TYR A 714 -30.05 22.92 -1.36
C TYR A 714 -30.03 21.66 -0.51
N ARG A 715 -30.46 21.73 0.73
CA ARG A 715 -30.60 20.56 1.59
C ARG A 715 -31.75 20.76 2.56
N PHE A 716 -32.43 19.65 2.84
CA PHE A 716 -33.45 19.51 3.84
C PHE A 716 -32.95 18.60 4.96
N SER A 717 -33.24 18.99 6.19
CA SER A 717 -33.03 18.19 7.38
C SER A 717 -34.31 18.16 8.18
N GLY A 718 -34.72 16.99 8.68
CA GLY A 718 -35.94 16.87 9.46
C GLY A 718 -36.72 15.57 9.28
N LYS A 719 -37.92 15.55 9.83
CA LYS A 719 -38.84 14.42 9.74
C LYS A 719 -40.29 14.90 9.93
N ASP A 720 -41.21 14.29 9.20
CA ASP A 720 -42.65 14.53 9.30
C ASP A 720 -43.01 16.02 9.18
N ASN A 721 -43.49 16.66 10.26
CA ASN A 721 -43.91 18.07 10.25
C ASN A 721 -42.79 19.05 10.64
N LEU A 722 -41.58 18.55 10.91
CA LEU A 722 -40.44 19.34 11.32
C LEU A 722 -39.38 19.29 10.24
N VAL A 723 -39.35 20.31 9.37
CA VAL A 723 -38.42 20.37 8.24
C VAL A 723 -37.72 21.72 8.22
N PHE A 724 -36.39 21.69 8.09
CA PHE A 724 -35.56 22.86 7.85
C PHE A 724 -34.86 22.73 6.50
N GLY A 725 -34.62 23.86 5.85
CA GLY A 725 -33.91 23.96 4.58
C GLY A 725 -32.78 24.99 4.65
N ASP A 726 -31.62 24.72 4.05
CA ASP A 726 -30.54 25.71 3.95
C ASP A 726 -30.28 26.17 2.51
N THR A 727 -29.76 27.39 2.38
CA THR A 727 -29.42 28.02 1.10
C THR A 727 -27.90 28.13 0.92
N ARG A 728 -27.41 28.30 -0.32
CA ARG A 728 -25.98 28.58 -0.58
C ARG A 728 -25.47 29.87 0.04
N GLU A 729 -26.38 30.79 0.32
CA GLU A 729 -26.07 32.03 1.03
C GLU A 729 -26.04 31.80 2.55
N GLY A 730 -26.18 30.55 3.03
CA GLY A 730 -26.15 30.18 4.44
C GLY A 730 -27.38 30.57 5.25
N LYS A 731 -28.51 30.82 4.58
CA LYS A 731 -29.77 31.07 5.28
C LYS A 731 -30.37 29.74 5.71
N VAL A 732 -31.00 29.71 6.88
CA VAL A 732 -31.76 28.56 7.37
C VAL A 732 -33.25 28.91 7.38
N LEU A 733 -34.05 28.06 6.76
CA LEU A 733 -35.48 28.23 6.57
C LEU A 733 -36.22 27.14 7.33
N ARG A 734 -37.18 27.52 8.17
CA ARG A 734 -38.18 26.60 8.71
C ARG A 734 -39.28 26.42 7.69
N ILE A 735 -39.61 25.18 7.35
CA ILE A 735 -40.57 24.84 6.31
C ILE A 735 -41.75 24.09 6.94
N ASP A 736 -42.97 24.55 6.67
CA ASP A 736 -44.18 23.79 6.97
C ASP A 736 -44.50 22.90 5.76
N PRO A 737 -44.31 21.58 5.86
CA PRO A 737 -44.53 20.67 4.74
C PRO A 737 -46.02 20.48 4.40
N SER A 738 -46.96 20.97 5.21
CA SER A 738 -48.40 20.90 4.92
C SER A 738 -48.87 22.07 4.05
N THR A 739 -48.27 23.24 4.22
CA THR A 739 -48.65 24.48 3.51
C THR A 739 -47.63 24.92 2.46
N LEU A 740 -46.41 24.37 2.52
CA LEU A 740 -45.22 24.83 1.78
C LEU A 740 -44.82 26.28 2.09
N GLU A 741 -45.34 26.86 3.18
CA GLU A 741 -44.88 28.13 3.70
C GLU A 741 -43.54 27.93 4.43
N TYR A 742 -42.66 28.91 4.32
CA TYR A 742 -41.37 28.89 5.01
C TYR A 742 -41.05 30.26 5.62
N ASN A 743 -40.31 30.24 6.73
CA ASN A 743 -39.85 31.44 7.41
C ASN A 743 -38.34 31.33 7.68
N GLU A 744 -37.61 32.43 7.46
CA GLU A 744 -36.18 32.52 7.73
C GLU A 744 -35.94 32.59 9.24
N LEU A 745 -35.01 31.78 9.75
CA LEU A 745 -34.63 31.71 11.15
C LEU A 745 -33.63 32.83 11.52
N GLY A 746 -33.98 34.09 11.17
CA GLY A 746 -33.30 35.35 11.53
C GLY A 746 -31.90 35.62 10.94
N ASP A 747 -31.38 36.85 11.14
CA ASP A 747 -30.00 37.28 10.83
C ASP A 747 -28.93 36.67 11.79
N LEU A 748 -29.33 35.75 12.67
CA LEU A 748 -28.53 35.24 13.79
C LEU A 748 -27.48 34.20 13.37
N ILE A 749 -27.63 33.67 12.15
CA ILE A 749 -26.76 32.67 11.54
C ILE A 749 -26.04 33.35 10.37
N ASN A 750 -24.71 33.45 10.45
CA ASN A 750 -23.90 34.12 9.43
C ASN A 750 -23.99 33.35 8.09
N PRO A 751 -23.91 33.99 6.90
CA PRO A 751 -23.87 33.26 5.63
C PRO A 751 -22.70 32.25 5.60
N GLY A 752 -22.90 31.08 4.96
CA GLY A 752 -21.90 30.01 4.82
C GLY A 752 -22.17 28.69 5.56
N THR A 753 -23.43 28.28 5.76
CA THR A 753 -23.79 26.95 6.26
C THR A 753 -23.16 25.86 5.40
N ILE A 754 -22.47 24.89 6.01
CA ILE A 754 -21.92 23.71 5.33
C ILE A 754 -22.73 22.45 5.64
N ASN A 755 -23.34 22.35 6.82
CA ASN A 755 -24.29 21.29 7.15
C ASN A 755 -25.29 21.69 8.26
N MET A 756 -26.39 20.95 8.39
CA MET A 756 -27.35 21.08 9.48
C MET A 756 -28.05 19.75 9.76
N GLY A 757 -28.46 19.57 11.01
CA GLY A 757 -29.16 18.37 11.45
C GLY A 757 -30.00 18.61 12.69
N LEU A 758 -30.83 17.64 13.01
CA LEU A 758 -31.76 17.68 14.13
C LEU A 758 -31.62 16.44 15.00
N ALA A 759 -31.71 16.67 16.30
CA ALA A 759 -31.73 15.63 17.31
C ALA A 759 -32.48 16.14 18.54
N TYR A 760 -32.96 15.24 19.38
CA TYR A 760 -33.50 15.57 20.69
C TYR A 760 -32.33 15.65 21.68
N ILE A 761 -31.65 16.79 21.71
CA ILE A 761 -30.35 16.94 22.40
C ILE A 761 -30.59 17.15 23.89
N ASP A 762 -31.53 18.01 24.25
CA ASP A 762 -31.96 18.19 25.64
C ASP A 762 -33.07 17.20 26.06
N GLU A 763 -33.39 17.14 27.35
CA GLU A 763 -34.39 16.21 27.91
C GLU A 763 -35.86 16.60 27.65
N ASN A 764 -36.13 17.30 26.54
CA ASN A 764 -37.47 17.69 26.17
C ASN A 764 -37.95 16.93 24.92
N SER A 765 -39.26 16.97 24.64
CA SER A 765 -39.85 16.22 23.52
C SER A 765 -39.86 17.01 22.19
N GLN A 766 -39.08 18.09 22.09
CA GLN A 766 -38.88 18.92 20.91
C GLN A 766 -37.47 18.67 20.39
N ALA A 767 -37.32 18.53 19.07
CA ALA A 767 -36.01 18.37 18.48
C ALA A 767 -35.32 19.72 18.33
N ASP A 768 -34.03 19.75 18.62
CA ASP A 768 -33.14 20.89 18.50
C ASP A 768 -32.48 20.92 17.13
N LEU A 769 -32.03 22.10 16.72
CA LEU A 769 -31.41 22.32 15.42
C LEU A 769 -29.93 22.64 15.60
N VAL A 770 -29.08 21.87 14.93
CA VAL A 770 -27.64 22.12 14.87
C VAL A 770 -27.27 22.61 13.47
N VAL A 771 -26.54 23.72 13.41
CA VAL A 771 -26.09 24.35 12.17
C VAL A 771 -24.58 24.48 12.20
N LEU A 772 -23.93 23.89 11.20
CA LEU A 772 -22.47 23.80 11.08
C LEU A 772 -21.97 24.76 9.99
N HIS A 773 -20.94 25.52 10.32
CA HIS A 773 -20.17 26.40 9.45
C HIS A 773 -18.69 26.01 9.51
N SER A 774 -17.90 26.48 8.55
CA SER A 774 -16.45 26.19 8.50
C SER A 774 -15.67 26.69 9.72
N GLU A 775 -16.17 27.73 10.42
CA GLU A 775 -15.50 28.37 11.56
C GLU A 775 -16.34 28.33 12.86
N ARG A 776 -17.55 27.74 12.82
CA ARG A 776 -18.48 27.81 13.95
C ARG A 776 -19.56 26.74 13.91
N LEU A 777 -19.92 26.25 15.09
CA LEU A 777 -21.08 25.40 15.35
C LEU A 777 -22.15 26.22 16.10
N TYR A 778 -23.41 26.10 15.67
CA TYR A 778 -24.57 26.69 16.34
C TYR A 778 -25.50 25.57 16.80
N LEU A 779 -25.93 25.62 18.07
CA LEU A 779 -27.00 24.81 18.63
C LEU A 779 -28.17 25.72 18.96
N ILE A 780 -29.33 25.45 18.36
CA ILE A 780 -30.56 26.21 18.53
C ILE A 780 -31.54 25.29 19.25
N LEU A 781 -31.68 25.52 20.55
CA LEU A 781 -32.59 24.76 21.39
C LEU A 781 -34.03 25.19 21.12
N ASN A 782 -34.93 24.21 20.99
CA ASN A 782 -36.35 24.43 20.77
C ASN A 782 -36.65 25.42 19.62
N PRO A 783 -36.21 25.14 18.37
CA PRO A 783 -36.27 26.07 17.24
C PRO A 783 -37.71 26.46 16.82
N LEU A 784 -38.73 25.82 17.40
CA LEU A 784 -40.14 26.13 17.17
C LEU A 784 -40.73 27.09 18.21
N ALA A 785 -40.04 27.35 19.32
CA ALA A 785 -40.50 28.22 20.38
C ALA A 785 -40.35 29.71 19.99
N ASP A 786 -41.18 30.58 20.58
CA ASP A 786 -41.15 32.03 20.33
C ASP A 786 -39.83 32.71 20.78
N ALA A 787 -39.06 32.05 21.65
CA ALA A 787 -37.72 32.46 22.07
C ALA A 787 -36.81 31.23 22.12
N SER A 788 -36.10 30.95 21.03
CA SER A 788 -35.08 29.90 20.99
C SER A 788 -33.78 30.37 21.66
N GLU A 789 -33.14 29.47 22.39
CA GLU A 789 -31.79 29.69 22.92
C GLU A 789 -30.77 29.30 21.85
N ILE A 790 -29.75 30.13 21.63
CA ILE A 790 -28.69 29.88 20.66
C ILE A 790 -27.36 29.81 21.39
N ILE A 791 -26.71 28.66 21.30
CA ILE A 791 -25.38 28.40 21.85
C ILE A 791 -24.42 28.25 20.68
N THR A 792 -23.20 28.79 20.81
CA THR A 792 -22.21 28.74 19.71
C THR A 792 -20.84 28.30 20.19
N TYR A 793 -20.16 27.51 19.37
CA TYR A 793 -18.77 27.11 19.58
C TYR A 793 -17.93 27.49 18.35
N GLY A 794 -16.79 28.16 18.57
CA GLY A 794 -15.86 28.53 17.49
C GLY A 794 -14.79 27.46 17.28
N GLY A 795 -14.56 27.07 16.03
CA GLY A 795 -13.60 26.03 15.66
C GLY A 795 -13.59 25.81 14.16
N GLU A 796 -12.61 25.08 13.62
CA GLU A 796 -12.56 24.74 12.20
C GLU A 796 -13.25 23.39 11.97
N PHE A 797 -14.23 23.35 11.05
CA PHE A 797 -15.06 22.17 10.80
C PHE A 797 -15.21 21.88 9.31
N ASP A 798 -15.31 20.59 8.97
CA ASP A 798 -15.75 20.13 7.65
C ASP A 798 -17.27 19.91 7.62
N SER A 799 -17.81 19.35 6.53
CA SER A 799 -19.26 19.15 6.38
C SER A 799 -19.83 17.97 7.19
N THR A 800 -19.04 17.31 8.03
CA THR A 800 -19.44 16.12 8.79
C THR A 800 -20.21 16.52 10.04
N LEU A 801 -21.39 15.93 10.18
CA LEU A 801 -22.25 16.06 11.35
C LEU A 801 -22.89 14.70 11.64
N ALA A 802 -22.85 14.29 12.90
CA ALA A 802 -23.52 13.10 13.41
C ALA A 802 -24.07 13.37 14.81
N PHE A 803 -25.02 12.55 15.22
CA PHE A 803 -25.59 12.56 16.56
C PHE A 803 -25.63 11.14 17.08
N SER A 804 -25.23 10.96 18.34
CA SER A 804 -25.15 9.64 18.96
C SER A 804 -24.98 9.82 20.47
N ASP A 805 -25.57 8.92 21.26
CA ASP A 805 -25.23 8.75 22.68
C ASP A 805 -23.92 7.95 22.73
N ILE A 806 -22.79 8.66 22.77
CA ILE A 806 -21.48 8.02 22.70
C ILE A 806 -20.95 7.64 24.06
N ASP A 807 -21.45 8.19 25.16
CA ASP A 807 -20.95 7.87 26.51
C ASP A 807 -21.90 6.98 27.33
N GLY A 808 -23.06 6.65 26.77
CA GLY A 808 -24.05 5.72 27.31
C GLY A 808 -24.84 6.30 28.48
N ASP A 809 -24.85 7.62 28.67
CA ASP A 809 -25.54 8.27 29.78
C ASP A 809 -27.05 8.48 29.52
N GLY A 810 -27.49 8.25 28.28
CA GLY A 810 -28.85 8.41 27.81
C GLY A 810 -29.11 9.75 27.10
N LYS A 811 -28.13 10.63 26.97
CA LYS A 811 -28.21 11.90 26.24
C LYS A 811 -27.54 11.79 24.87
N VAL A 812 -27.86 12.73 23.99
CA VAL A 812 -27.37 12.73 22.62
C VAL A 812 -26.28 13.78 22.45
N GLU A 813 -25.09 13.33 22.08
CA GLU A 813 -23.97 14.22 21.76
C GLU A 813 -24.02 14.67 20.30
N ILE A 814 -23.50 15.87 20.07
CA ILE A 814 -23.25 16.42 18.73
C ILE A 814 -21.81 16.08 18.35
N ILE A 815 -21.63 15.35 17.26
CA ILE A 815 -20.31 14.93 16.78
C ILE A 815 -20.03 15.60 15.44
N THR A 816 -18.88 16.24 15.35
CA THR A 816 -18.38 16.86 14.11
C THR A 816 -16.87 16.73 14.04
N LYS A 817 -16.25 17.10 12.92
CA LYS A 817 -14.81 16.97 12.74
C LYS A 817 -14.27 17.98 11.74
N ASN A 818 -12.95 18.04 11.65
CA ASN A 818 -12.23 18.55 10.50
C ASN A 818 -11.32 17.45 9.93
N SER A 819 -10.32 17.84 9.14
CA SER A 819 -9.39 16.88 8.51
C SER A 819 -8.46 16.16 9.48
N SER A 820 -8.28 16.65 10.71
CA SER A 820 -7.32 16.11 11.69
C SER A 820 -7.86 15.89 13.11
N GLU A 821 -9.03 16.45 13.43
CA GLU A 821 -9.64 16.43 14.75
C GLU A 821 -11.12 16.04 14.70
N ILE A 822 -11.55 15.21 15.64
CA ILE A 822 -12.96 14.85 15.89
C ILE A 822 -13.39 15.50 17.19
N TYR A 823 -14.55 16.17 17.19
CA TYR A 823 -15.15 16.84 18.33
C TYR A 823 -16.47 16.16 18.70
N ALA A 824 -16.72 16.00 20.00
CA ALA A 824 -18.01 15.61 20.55
C ALA A 824 -18.42 16.62 21.61
N PHE A 825 -19.69 17.02 21.59
CA PHE A 825 -20.23 18.08 22.43
C PHE A 825 -21.55 17.66 23.10
N ASN A 826 -21.74 18.08 24.34
CA ASN A 826 -23.01 17.95 25.05
C ASN A 826 -24.02 19.08 24.71
N GLU A 827 -25.16 19.10 25.41
CA GLU A 827 -26.25 20.07 25.20
C GLU A 827 -25.90 21.55 25.46
N LYS A 828 -24.74 21.84 26.08
CA LYS A 828 -24.22 23.21 26.28
C LYS A 828 -23.05 23.55 25.35
N LEU A 829 -22.77 22.72 24.35
CA LEU A 829 -21.57 22.79 23.49
C LEU A 829 -20.24 22.76 24.27
N TYR A 830 -20.21 22.10 25.44
CA TYR A 830 -18.96 21.77 26.09
C TYR A 830 -18.39 20.49 25.48
N LEU A 831 -17.09 20.47 25.24
CA LEU A 831 -16.41 19.31 24.68
C LEU A 831 -16.49 18.14 25.64
N GLU A 832 -16.76 16.94 25.14
CA GLU A 832 -16.67 15.72 25.94
C GLU A 832 -15.26 15.46 26.46
N ALA A 833 -15.16 14.64 27.51
CA ALA A 833 -13.87 14.31 28.10
C ALA A 833 -12.95 13.64 27.06
N ASN A 834 -11.72 14.14 26.96
CA ASN A 834 -10.69 13.72 25.98
C ASN A 834 -10.97 14.10 24.52
N PHE A 835 -11.95 14.95 24.24
CA PHE A 835 -12.13 15.57 22.93
C PHE A 835 -11.44 16.96 22.86
N PRO A 836 -10.95 17.37 21.67
CA PRO A 836 -10.97 16.63 20.42
C PRO A 836 -10.02 15.42 20.36
N ILE A 837 -10.42 14.39 19.62
CA ILE A 837 -9.54 13.28 19.23
C ILE A 837 -8.71 13.74 18.03
N THR A 838 -7.39 13.68 18.13
CA THR A 838 -6.46 14.00 17.04
C THR A 838 -6.00 12.73 16.32
N ILE A 839 -5.64 12.83 15.04
CA ILE A 839 -4.95 11.76 14.31
C ILE A 839 -3.72 11.27 15.11
N PRO A 840 -3.50 9.94 15.26
CA PRO A 840 -2.32 9.40 15.91
C PRO A 840 -1.02 9.91 15.29
N ASN A 841 0.00 10.22 16.10
CA ASN A 841 1.25 10.83 15.64
C ASN A 841 1.95 10.07 14.49
N GLN A 842 1.79 8.75 14.41
CA GLN A 842 2.37 7.93 13.35
C GLN A 842 1.74 8.19 11.96
N TYR A 843 0.59 8.86 11.90
CA TYR A 843 -0.14 9.21 10.68
C TYR A 843 -0.32 10.72 10.54
N SER A 844 0.59 11.52 11.11
CA SER A 844 0.43 12.99 11.22
C SER A 844 0.32 13.74 9.88
N ASP A 845 0.69 13.08 8.78
CA ASP A 845 0.62 13.57 7.40
C ASP A 845 -0.68 13.15 6.67
N LYS A 846 -1.51 12.32 7.30
CA LYS A 846 -2.78 11.83 6.75
C LYS A 846 -3.97 12.69 7.17
N SER A 847 -5.12 12.46 6.54
CA SER A 847 -6.36 13.19 6.82
C SER A 847 -7.56 12.26 6.98
N PHE A 848 -8.48 12.61 7.88
CA PHE A 848 -9.77 11.93 8.00
C PHE A 848 -10.61 12.17 6.74
N LYS A 849 -11.10 11.09 6.13
CA LYS A 849 -12.04 11.17 5.01
C LYS A 849 -13.42 11.67 5.46
N PRO A 850 -14.29 12.12 4.54
CA PRO A 850 -15.66 12.49 4.84
C PRO A 850 -16.47 11.37 5.50
N HIS A 851 -17.50 11.80 6.24
CA HIS A 851 -18.40 10.97 7.05
C HIS A 851 -17.79 10.52 8.38
N LEU A 852 -18.70 10.38 9.34
CA LEU A 852 -18.47 9.81 10.66
C LEU A 852 -19.65 8.90 10.91
N LEU A 853 -19.37 7.69 11.38
CA LEU A 853 -20.36 6.66 11.60
C LEU A 853 -20.33 6.24 13.06
N THR A 854 -21.46 5.79 13.60
CA THR A 854 -21.51 5.26 14.98
C THR A 854 -22.25 3.94 15.06
N THR A 855 -21.72 3.00 15.84
CA THR A 855 -22.34 1.73 16.23
C THR A 855 -21.49 1.11 17.34
N ASP A 856 -22.05 0.23 18.16
CA ASP A 856 -21.24 -0.58 19.10
C ASP A 856 -20.40 -1.60 18.31
N ILE A 857 -19.08 -1.54 18.44
CA ILE A 857 -18.17 -2.50 17.79
C ILE A 857 -17.44 -3.43 18.77
N ASP A 858 -17.34 -3.08 20.05
CA ASP A 858 -16.57 -3.84 21.04
C ASP A 858 -17.45 -4.61 22.06
N GLY A 859 -18.77 -4.43 21.99
CA GLY A 859 -19.78 -5.19 22.72
C GLY A 859 -20.06 -4.67 24.12
N ASP A 860 -19.63 -3.44 24.44
CA ASP A 860 -19.89 -2.80 25.72
C ASP A 860 -21.26 -2.12 25.82
N GLN A 861 -22.05 -2.14 24.74
CA GLN A 861 -23.37 -1.51 24.57
C GLN A 861 -23.34 0.03 24.51
N ILE A 862 -22.16 0.62 24.32
CA ILE A 862 -21.96 2.04 24.07
C ILE A 862 -21.58 2.21 22.60
N LEU A 863 -22.08 3.27 21.95
CA LEU A 863 -21.81 3.50 20.54
C LEU A 863 -20.40 4.06 20.34
N ASP A 864 -19.64 3.43 19.43
CA ASP A 864 -18.29 3.86 19.09
C ASP A 864 -18.26 4.80 17.89
N ILE A 865 -17.20 5.61 17.79
CA ILE A 865 -16.97 6.52 16.67
C ILE A 865 -16.10 5.83 15.62
N ILE A 866 -16.63 5.68 14.41
CA ILE A 866 -15.94 5.08 13.28
C ILE A 866 -15.64 6.16 12.23
N VAL A 867 -14.37 6.24 11.83
CA VAL A 867 -13.89 7.15 10.78
C VAL A 867 -12.92 6.42 9.85
N THR A 868 -12.80 6.91 8.62
CA THR A 868 -11.77 6.44 7.67
C THR A 868 -10.63 7.44 7.61
N LEU A 869 -9.40 6.93 7.60
CA LEU A 869 -8.17 7.69 7.43
C LEU A 869 -7.53 7.33 6.10
N GLU A 870 -7.11 8.37 5.38
CA GLU A 870 -6.45 8.28 4.09
C GLU A 870 -5.26 7.30 4.09
N ASP A 871 -5.20 6.42 3.07
CA ASP A 871 -4.24 5.32 2.86
C ASP A 871 -4.21 4.23 3.95
N VAL A 872 -4.56 4.54 5.19
CA VAL A 872 -4.43 3.62 6.34
C VAL A 872 -5.65 2.70 6.46
N GLY A 873 -6.86 3.25 6.39
CA GLY A 873 -8.11 2.49 6.54
C GLY A 873 -9.02 2.97 7.67
N ILE A 874 -9.62 2.05 8.41
CA ILE A 874 -10.69 2.34 9.38
C ILE A 874 -10.09 2.53 10.78
N LEU A 875 -10.52 3.58 11.48
CA LEU A 875 -10.28 3.77 12.91
C LEU A 875 -11.61 3.72 13.66
N ALA A 876 -11.57 3.14 14.84
CA ALA A 876 -12.69 3.14 15.76
C ALA A 876 -12.24 3.59 17.15
N TYR A 877 -12.94 4.57 17.70
CA TYR A 877 -12.67 5.16 19.00
C TYR A 877 -13.86 4.95 19.91
N ASN A 878 -13.59 4.56 21.15
CA ASN A 878 -14.62 4.52 22.18
C ASN A 878 -14.91 5.94 22.71
N TYR A 879 -15.92 6.03 23.56
CA TYR A 879 -16.36 7.27 24.22
C TYR A 879 -15.26 8.07 24.93
N SER A 880 -14.20 7.39 25.37
CA SER A 880 -13.07 8.03 26.07
C SER A 880 -12.03 8.63 25.13
N GLY A 881 -12.26 8.58 23.81
CA GLY A 881 -11.32 9.01 22.77
C GLY A 881 -10.15 8.05 22.56
N LYS A 882 -10.25 6.81 23.05
CA LYS A 882 -9.21 5.79 22.93
C LYS A 882 -9.49 4.89 21.74
N LEU A 883 -8.46 4.62 20.95
CA LEU A 883 -8.53 3.66 19.84
C LEU A 883 -8.84 2.25 20.38
N ILE A 884 -9.82 1.60 19.76
CA ILE A 884 -10.29 0.26 20.12
C ILE A 884 -9.28 -0.79 19.66
N SER A 885 -9.17 -1.90 20.40
CA SER A 885 -8.24 -2.98 20.08
C SER A 885 -8.57 -3.60 18.72
N GLY A 886 -7.55 -3.86 17.90
CA GLY A 886 -7.73 -4.37 16.53
C GLY A 886 -7.91 -3.28 15.46
N TYR A 887 -7.82 -2.00 15.85
CA TYR A 887 -7.79 -0.85 14.93
C TYR A 887 -6.40 -0.17 14.95
N PRO A 888 -5.96 0.46 13.85
CA PRO A 888 -6.68 0.61 12.58
C PRO A 888 -6.80 -0.70 11.78
N LYS A 889 -7.89 -0.86 11.03
CA LYS A 889 -8.08 -1.95 10.07
C LYS A 889 -7.80 -1.48 8.67
N ALA A 890 -7.03 -2.26 7.90
CA ALA A 890 -6.74 -1.94 6.51
C ALA A 890 -8.03 -1.94 5.69
N LEU A 891 -8.15 -0.98 4.77
CA LEU A 891 -9.31 -0.83 3.91
C LEU A 891 -8.86 -0.60 2.48
N LYS A 892 -9.40 -1.38 1.54
CA LYS A 892 -8.93 -1.35 0.16
C LYS A 892 -9.13 0.00 -0.51
N ASN A 893 -10.38 0.46 -0.50
CA ASN A 893 -10.77 1.74 -1.08
C ASN A 893 -10.74 2.83 0.02
N SER A 894 -9.65 2.96 0.77
CA SER A 894 -9.51 3.96 1.85
C SER A 894 -9.48 5.41 1.35
N GLN A 895 -9.35 5.58 0.03
CA GLN A 895 -9.24 6.89 -0.63
C GLN A 895 -10.57 7.58 -0.94
N THR A 896 -11.69 6.89 -0.80
CA THR A 896 -12.99 7.44 -1.17
C THR A 896 -13.61 8.31 -0.09
N ASP A 897 -14.53 9.18 -0.53
CA ASP A 897 -15.40 9.97 0.33
C ASP A 897 -16.71 9.25 0.66
N GLN A 898 -16.91 8.03 0.16
CA GLN A 898 -18.14 7.25 0.33
C GLN A 898 -17.93 6.05 1.24
N SER A 899 -18.58 6.08 2.40
CA SER A 899 -18.57 5.00 3.38
C SER A 899 -19.94 4.85 4.03
N THR A 900 -20.34 3.60 4.30
CA THR A 900 -21.59 3.27 4.99
C THR A 900 -21.45 1.98 5.79
N LEU A 901 -22.17 1.86 6.90
CA LEU A 901 -22.31 0.62 7.65
C LEU A 901 -23.51 -0.17 7.16
N MET A 902 -23.36 -1.48 7.17
CA MET A 902 -24.39 -2.49 6.95
C MET A 902 -24.09 -3.69 7.84
N ASP A 903 -25.05 -4.60 7.97
CA ASP A 903 -24.89 -5.83 8.72
C ASP A 903 -25.53 -7.02 8.01
N ASN A 904 -25.04 -8.21 8.35
CA ASN A 904 -25.61 -9.48 7.94
C ASN A 904 -25.46 -10.50 9.09
N GLU A 905 -25.72 -11.78 8.81
CA GLU A 905 -25.65 -12.84 9.82
C GLU A 905 -24.28 -13.00 10.50
N ASN A 906 -23.21 -12.45 9.91
CA ASN A 906 -21.84 -12.50 10.44
C ASN A 906 -21.44 -11.22 11.20
N GLY A 907 -22.30 -10.20 11.26
CA GLY A 907 -22.07 -8.94 11.99
C GLY A 907 -21.97 -7.70 11.09
N THR A 908 -21.55 -6.59 11.68
CA THR A 908 -21.44 -5.28 11.03
C THR A 908 -20.17 -5.13 10.20
N PHE A 909 -20.32 -4.52 9.02
CA PHE A 909 -19.24 -4.23 8.10
C PHE A 909 -19.38 -2.84 7.48
N LEU A 910 -18.25 -2.25 7.09
CA LEU A 910 -18.18 -0.99 6.37
C LEU A 910 -18.03 -1.24 4.88
N ILE A 911 -18.86 -0.63 4.05
CA ILE A 911 -18.75 -0.67 2.59
C ILE A 911 -18.15 0.64 2.08
N THR A 912 -17.24 0.50 1.11
CA THR A 912 -16.53 1.59 0.44
C THR A 912 -16.43 1.32 -1.07
N SER A 913 -16.44 2.37 -1.90
CA SER A 913 -16.18 2.28 -3.35
C SER A 913 -14.82 2.87 -3.69
N ASN A 914 -14.12 2.38 -4.71
CA ASN A 914 -12.89 3.05 -5.15
C ASN A 914 -13.20 4.40 -5.84
N SER A 915 -12.18 5.27 -5.92
CA SER A 915 -12.32 6.59 -6.54
C SER A 915 -12.64 6.54 -8.03
N ALA A 916 -12.22 5.47 -8.71
CA ALA A 916 -12.52 5.20 -10.12
C ALA A 916 -13.95 4.68 -10.37
N GLY A 917 -14.68 4.36 -9.29
CA GLY A 917 -16.02 3.78 -9.32
C GLY A 917 -16.14 2.47 -10.09
N SER A 918 -15.07 1.67 -10.13
CA SER A 918 -15.06 0.35 -10.75
C SER A 918 -15.22 -0.79 -9.76
N ASP A 919 -15.01 -0.54 -8.46
CA ASP A 919 -14.98 -1.57 -7.43
C ASP A 919 -15.65 -1.11 -6.14
N ILE A 920 -16.35 -2.04 -5.47
CA ILE A 920 -16.97 -1.85 -4.16
C ILE A 920 -16.52 -2.98 -3.26
N THR A 921 -16.11 -2.62 -2.06
CA THR A 921 -15.49 -3.52 -1.10
C THR A 921 -16.16 -3.35 0.26
N GLY A 922 -16.42 -4.47 0.95
CA GLY A 922 -16.81 -4.47 2.35
C GLY A 922 -15.66 -4.89 3.26
N CYS A 923 -15.59 -4.32 4.46
CA CYS A 923 -14.67 -4.68 5.53
C CYS A 923 -15.42 -4.95 6.83
N TYR A 924 -15.36 -6.19 7.34
CA TYR A 924 -15.97 -6.59 8.61
C TYR A 924 -15.33 -5.87 9.80
N LEU A 925 -16.17 -5.21 10.60
CA LEU A 925 -15.76 -4.48 11.79
C LEU A 925 -15.81 -5.40 13.01
N THR A 926 -16.97 -6.03 13.21
CA THR A 926 -17.32 -6.82 14.40
C THR A 926 -18.32 -7.93 14.03
N ASP A 927 -18.48 -8.92 14.91
CA ASP A 927 -19.50 -9.97 14.81
C ASP A 927 -20.85 -9.56 15.43
N LEU A 928 -20.93 -8.34 15.99
CA LEU A 928 -22.14 -7.73 16.51
C LEU A 928 -23.05 -7.21 15.38
N PRO A 929 -24.38 -7.20 15.57
CA PRO A 929 -25.32 -6.58 14.63
C PRO A 929 -25.20 -5.05 14.69
N LEU A 930 -25.70 -4.37 13.63
CA LEU A 930 -25.72 -2.92 13.60
C LEU A 930 -26.67 -2.39 14.69
N SER A 931 -26.24 -1.40 15.47
CA SER A 931 -27.07 -0.82 16.54
C SER A 931 -28.31 -0.12 15.97
N ASP A 932 -29.48 -0.28 16.62
CA ASP A 932 -30.75 0.36 16.22
C ASP A 932 -30.69 1.90 16.19
N ASP A 933 -29.73 2.48 16.91
CA ASP A 933 -29.44 3.90 17.04
C ASP A 933 -28.12 4.33 16.39
N ALA A 934 -27.58 3.48 15.53
CA ALA A 934 -26.39 3.80 14.74
C ALA A 934 -26.59 5.04 13.86
N TRP A 935 -25.55 5.84 13.73
CA TRP A 935 -25.40 6.79 12.63
C TRP A 935 -24.67 6.08 11.48
N TYR A 936 -25.40 5.36 10.64
CA TYR A 936 -24.80 4.32 9.77
C TYR A 936 -24.44 4.78 8.36
N CYS A 937 -24.82 5.99 7.93
CA CYS A 937 -24.42 6.55 6.63
C CYS A 937 -24.46 8.08 6.62
N TYR A 938 -24.10 8.69 5.48
CA TYR A 938 -24.29 10.13 5.28
C TYR A 938 -25.74 10.55 5.55
N GLY A 939 -25.94 11.57 6.38
CA GLY A 939 -27.27 12.00 6.82
C GLY A 939 -27.94 11.12 7.89
N GLY A 940 -27.22 10.13 8.42
CA GLY A 940 -27.59 9.32 9.58
C GLY A 940 -28.55 8.16 9.30
N ASN A 941 -29.26 8.19 8.17
CA ASN A 941 -30.20 7.13 7.76
C ASN A 941 -30.40 7.08 6.24
N SER A 942 -31.10 6.05 5.78
CA SER A 942 -31.40 5.81 4.35
C SER A 942 -32.12 6.96 3.63
N SER A 943 -32.88 7.78 4.36
CA SER A 943 -33.53 8.98 3.82
C SER A 943 -32.62 10.22 3.78
N ARG A 944 -31.39 10.11 4.33
CA ARG A 944 -30.43 11.21 4.46
C ARG A 944 -31.05 12.47 5.06
N SER A 945 -31.87 12.25 6.08
CA SER A 945 -32.72 13.28 6.69
C SER A 945 -31.99 14.14 7.73
N PHE A 946 -30.75 13.77 8.10
CA PHE A 946 -29.99 14.41 9.17
C PHE A 946 -30.80 14.54 10.46
N PHE A 947 -31.68 13.58 10.72
CA PHE A 947 -32.56 13.57 11.89
C PHE A 947 -32.28 12.33 12.74
N TYR A 948 -31.81 12.56 13.96
CA TYR A 948 -31.59 11.50 14.94
C TYR A 948 -32.84 11.27 15.78
N THR A 949 -33.33 10.03 15.81
CA THR A 949 -34.68 9.73 16.33
C THR A 949 -34.72 9.36 17.81
N LYS A 950 -33.58 9.04 18.43
CA LYS A 950 -33.52 8.76 19.87
C LYS A 950 -33.60 10.06 20.65
N SER A 951 -34.27 10.00 21.80
CA SER A 951 -34.48 11.16 22.67
C SER A 951 -33.62 11.06 23.91
N SER A 952 -32.94 12.15 24.26
CA SER A 952 -32.22 12.28 25.53
C SER A 952 -33.11 11.98 26.72
N ARG A 953 -32.59 11.20 27.68
CA ARG A 953 -33.26 10.84 28.93
C ARG A 953 -32.23 10.75 30.05
N SER A 954 -32.45 11.52 31.12
CA SER A 954 -31.67 11.37 32.35
C SER A 954 -31.77 9.95 32.93
N THR A 955 -30.62 9.33 33.15
CA THR A 955 -30.51 8.14 34.00
C THR A 955 -30.43 8.55 35.48
N THR A 956 -31.08 7.78 36.35
CA THR A 956 -31.04 8.04 37.80
C THR A 956 -29.71 7.55 38.38
N SER A 957 -28.79 8.48 38.62
CA SER A 957 -27.49 8.18 39.23
C SER A 957 -27.62 7.78 40.71
N SER A 958 -26.90 6.73 41.10
CA SER A 958 -26.80 6.23 42.48
C SER A 958 -25.62 6.84 43.26
N ALA A 959 -25.04 7.94 42.79
CA ALA A 959 -23.84 8.53 43.38
C ALA A 959 -24.09 9.10 44.80
N THR A 960 -23.19 8.81 45.73
CA THR A 960 -23.22 9.38 47.08
C THR A 960 -22.54 10.75 47.09
N GLY A 961 -23.30 11.82 46.83
CA GLY A 961 -22.82 13.21 46.87
C GLY A 961 -23.56 14.11 45.87
N LEU A 962 -23.34 15.43 45.93
CA LEU A 962 -23.87 16.39 44.95
C LEU A 962 -22.90 16.68 43.79
N LEU A 963 -21.61 16.38 43.98
CA LEU A 963 -20.55 16.72 43.04
C LEU A 963 -19.53 15.59 42.91
N ASN A 964 -19.14 15.24 41.68
CA ASN A 964 -18.06 14.30 41.41
C ASN A 964 -16.71 15.02 41.47
N GLN A 965 -15.96 14.80 42.58
CA GLN A 965 -14.69 15.45 42.82
C GLN A 965 -13.62 15.12 41.76
N LYS A 966 -13.60 13.90 41.22
CA LYS A 966 -12.60 13.49 40.21
C LYS A 966 -12.85 14.14 38.85
N LYS A 967 -14.10 14.50 38.56
CA LYS A 967 -14.54 15.21 37.35
C LYS A 967 -14.64 16.73 37.57
N THR A 968 -14.08 17.26 38.67
CA THR A 968 -14.05 18.70 38.97
C THR A 968 -12.61 19.22 38.95
N PHE A 969 -12.26 20.01 37.94
CA PHE A 969 -10.89 20.48 37.72
C PHE A 969 -10.86 21.75 36.85
N ASN A 970 -9.71 22.43 36.81
CA ASN A 970 -9.46 23.55 35.90
C ASN A 970 -8.76 23.03 34.64
N TRP A 971 -9.20 23.46 33.45
CA TRP A 971 -8.52 23.21 32.19
C TRP A 971 -8.63 24.41 31.21
N PRO A 972 -7.61 24.66 30.37
CA PRO A 972 -6.28 24.07 30.43
C PRO A 972 -5.52 24.53 31.70
N ASN A 973 -4.74 23.62 32.29
CA ASN A 973 -3.90 23.91 33.45
C ASN A 973 -2.48 23.33 33.24
N PRO A 974 -1.42 24.16 33.06
CA PRO A 974 -1.42 25.62 33.14
C PRO A 974 -2.27 26.29 32.06
N THR A 975 -2.81 27.46 32.39
CA THR A 975 -3.66 28.23 31.48
C THR A 975 -2.92 28.58 30.19
N LYS A 976 -3.59 28.39 29.05
CA LYS A 976 -3.12 28.80 27.73
C LYS A 976 -3.91 30.05 27.31
N PHE A 977 -3.22 31.05 26.77
CA PHE A 977 -3.81 32.35 26.43
C PHE A 977 -4.41 33.07 27.67
N ASP A 978 -5.44 33.90 27.46
CA ASP A 978 -6.05 34.76 28.48
C ASP A 978 -7.31 34.13 29.13
N ARG A 979 -7.55 32.82 28.98
CA ARG A 979 -8.78 32.15 29.41
C ARG A 979 -8.55 30.73 29.91
N THR A 980 -9.31 30.32 30.92
CA THR A 980 -9.34 28.96 31.48
C THR A 980 -10.78 28.60 31.86
N ALA A 981 -11.13 27.34 32.00
CA ALA A 981 -12.46 26.90 32.41
C ALA A 981 -12.39 26.05 33.69
N ILE A 982 -13.30 26.33 34.62
CA ILE A 982 -13.48 25.50 35.80
C ILE A 982 -14.58 24.52 35.47
N ARG A 983 -14.20 23.27 35.23
CA ARG A 983 -15.08 22.17 34.88
C ARG A 983 -15.54 21.44 36.14
N TYR A 984 -16.81 21.10 36.20
CA TYR A 984 -17.44 20.42 37.33
C TYR A 984 -18.56 19.49 36.86
N PHE A 985 -18.90 18.50 37.68
CA PHE A 985 -19.84 17.44 37.30
C PHE A 985 -20.79 17.15 38.47
N PRO A 986 -21.98 17.79 38.49
CA PRO A 986 -23.02 17.52 39.47
C PRO A 986 -23.63 16.13 39.28
N THR A 987 -24.02 15.48 40.36
CA THR A 987 -24.67 14.15 40.34
C THR A 987 -26.13 14.17 40.78
N ALA A 988 -26.65 15.35 41.15
CA ALA A 988 -28.04 15.62 41.49
C ALA A 988 -28.33 17.12 41.35
N GLU A 989 -29.60 17.52 41.40
CA GLU A 989 -30.01 18.93 41.42
C GLU A 989 -29.31 19.70 42.55
N CYS A 990 -28.55 20.73 42.19
CA CYS A 990 -27.83 21.57 43.15
C CYS A 990 -27.48 22.94 42.55
N ASP A 991 -27.22 23.91 43.42
CA ASP A 991 -26.53 25.15 43.08
C ASP A 991 -25.01 24.96 43.22
N ILE A 992 -24.25 25.51 42.27
CA ILE A 992 -22.79 25.54 42.28
C ILE A 992 -22.30 26.95 42.59
N SER A 993 -21.35 27.07 43.52
CA SER A 993 -20.59 28.29 43.76
C SER A 993 -19.10 28.01 43.68
N ILE A 994 -18.36 28.84 42.96
CA ILE A 994 -16.93 28.69 42.76
C ILE A 994 -16.23 29.95 43.25
N ASP A 995 -15.43 29.85 44.31
CA ASP A 995 -14.66 30.97 44.86
C ASP A 995 -13.17 30.82 44.47
N ILE A 996 -12.56 31.88 43.90
CA ILE A 996 -11.15 31.90 43.52
C ILE A 996 -10.33 32.71 44.53
N TYR A 997 -9.22 32.13 44.96
CA TYR A 997 -8.24 32.76 45.85
C TYR A 997 -6.84 32.69 45.27
N ASP A 998 -5.98 33.67 45.58
CA ASP A 998 -4.55 33.56 45.30
C ASP A 998 -3.83 32.66 46.31
N LEU A 999 -2.50 32.52 46.15
CA LEU A 999 -1.66 31.71 47.05
C LEU A 999 -1.61 32.25 48.50
N ALA A 1000 -1.86 33.54 48.70
CA ALA A 1000 -1.93 34.16 50.03
C ALA A 1000 -3.30 33.92 50.71
N GLY A 1001 -4.29 33.43 49.95
CA GLY A 1001 -5.67 33.22 50.40
C GLY A 1001 -6.54 34.47 50.23
N ASP A 1002 -6.09 35.48 49.49
CA ASP A 1002 -6.87 36.66 49.18
C ASP A 1002 -7.92 36.33 48.10
N PHE A 1003 -9.14 36.80 48.31
CA PHE A 1003 -10.26 36.57 47.39
C PHE A 1003 -10.08 37.35 46.09
N ILE A 1004 -10.27 36.67 44.95
CA ILE A 1004 -10.11 37.24 43.61
C ILE A 1004 -11.47 37.46 42.94
N THR A 1005 -12.28 36.40 42.85
CA THR A 1005 -13.59 36.44 42.19
C THR A 1005 -14.45 35.24 42.62
N SER A 1006 -15.75 35.29 42.34
CA SER A 1006 -16.64 34.13 42.50
C SER A 1006 -17.56 33.95 41.30
N PHE A 1007 -17.92 32.71 41.00
CA PHE A 1007 -18.90 32.34 39.99
C PHE A 1007 -20.04 31.54 40.62
N ARG A 1008 -21.20 31.53 39.95
CA ARG A 1008 -22.36 30.75 40.35
C ARG A 1008 -23.02 30.12 39.14
N ASP A 1009 -23.49 28.89 39.30
CA ASP A 1009 -24.43 28.24 38.40
C ASP A 1009 -25.59 27.70 39.24
N SER A 1010 -26.81 28.11 38.90
CA SER A 1010 -28.04 27.71 39.62
C SER A 1010 -28.86 26.67 38.86
N ASN A 1011 -28.44 26.28 37.67
CA ASN A 1011 -29.08 25.23 36.89
C ASN A 1011 -28.02 24.44 36.09
N PRO A 1012 -27.10 23.77 36.79
CA PRO A 1012 -26.08 22.99 36.12
C PRO A 1012 -26.68 21.68 35.59
N LEU A 1013 -26.11 21.16 34.51
CA LEU A 1013 -26.46 19.86 33.96
C LEU A 1013 -26.16 18.77 34.99
N ILE A 1014 -27.08 17.82 35.13
CA ILE A 1014 -26.93 16.70 36.05
C ILE A 1014 -26.34 15.52 35.29
N ASN A 1015 -25.45 14.80 35.96
CA ASN A 1015 -24.70 13.67 35.41
C ASN A 1015 -23.94 13.99 34.13
N ASP A 1016 -23.52 15.24 33.98
CA ASP A 1016 -22.89 15.75 32.78
C ASP A 1016 -21.90 16.87 33.15
N TYR A 1017 -20.98 17.17 32.24
CA TYR A 1017 -19.98 18.20 32.40
C TYR A 1017 -20.56 19.60 32.24
N ASN A 1018 -20.19 20.46 33.17
CA ASN A 1018 -20.48 21.89 33.15
C ASN A 1018 -19.17 22.66 33.25
N GLU A 1019 -19.15 23.85 32.63
CA GLU A 1019 -17.97 24.71 32.64
C GLU A 1019 -18.35 26.15 32.95
N ILE A 1020 -17.48 26.81 33.72
CA ILE A 1020 -17.51 28.27 33.86
C ILE A 1020 -16.18 28.81 33.35
N GLU A 1021 -16.23 29.59 32.28
CA GLU A 1021 -15.06 30.29 31.74
C GLU A 1021 -14.62 31.39 32.71
N TRP A 1022 -13.31 31.43 32.96
CA TRP A 1022 -12.63 32.48 33.69
C TRP A 1022 -11.61 33.17 32.77
N ASN A 1023 -11.89 34.43 32.43
CA ASN A 1023 -10.93 35.31 31.76
C ASN A 1023 -9.86 35.77 32.75
N VAL A 1024 -8.62 35.38 32.49
CA VAL A 1024 -7.46 35.65 33.35
C VAL A 1024 -6.57 36.78 32.85
N SER A 1025 -6.95 37.51 31.78
CA SER A 1025 -6.15 38.64 31.23
C SER A 1025 -5.79 39.71 32.27
N ASN A 1026 -6.64 39.88 33.30
CA ASN A 1026 -6.51 40.92 34.32
C ASN A 1026 -5.99 40.40 35.68
N VAL A 1027 -5.53 39.15 35.77
CA VAL A 1027 -4.96 38.59 37.00
C VAL A 1027 -3.48 38.28 36.84
N ALA A 1028 -2.73 38.33 37.93
CA ALA A 1028 -1.28 38.12 37.89
C ALA A 1028 -0.93 36.65 37.60
N ASN A 1029 0.18 36.39 36.92
CA ASN A 1029 0.68 35.03 36.74
C ASN A 1029 1.01 34.40 38.12
N GLY A 1030 0.46 33.21 38.39
CA GLY A 1030 0.65 32.56 39.68
C GLY A 1030 -0.21 31.31 39.87
N VAL A 1031 -0.15 30.75 41.08
CA VAL A 1031 -0.99 29.62 41.50
C VAL A 1031 -2.20 30.18 42.22
N TYR A 1032 -3.39 29.70 41.84
CA TYR A 1032 -4.67 30.05 42.41
C TYR A 1032 -5.39 28.81 42.94
N PHE A 1033 -6.22 28.99 43.97
CA PHE A 1033 -7.10 27.96 44.49
C PHE A 1033 -8.54 28.24 44.09
N ALA A 1034 -9.20 27.26 43.47
CA ALA A 1034 -10.63 27.27 43.22
C ALA A 1034 -11.34 26.41 44.27
N VAL A 1035 -12.33 26.97 44.95
CA VAL A 1035 -13.20 26.25 45.89
C VAL A 1035 -14.57 26.08 45.25
N VAL A 1036 -14.83 24.89 44.73
CA VAL A 1036 -16.13 24.52 44.13
C VAL A 1036 -17.01 23.90 45.21
N LYS A 1037 -18.18 24.49 45.44
CA LYS A 1037 -19.18 24.01 46.40
C LYS A 1037 -20.48 23.74 45.68
N ALA A 1038 -21.07 22.58 45.96
CA ALA A 1038 -22.42 22.21 45.55
C ALA A 1038 -23.34 22.25 46.77
N SER A 1039 -24.53 22.83 46.62
CA SER A 1039 -25.56 22.85 47.67
C SER A 1039 -26.92 22.53 47.10
N SER A 1040 -27.62 21.57 47.72
CA SER A 1040 -29.06 21.38 47.55
C SER A 1040 -29.76 21.93 48.78
N GLY A 1041 -30.95 22.52 48.60
CA GLY A 1041 -31.72 23.20 49.65
C GLY A 1041 -31.83 22.46 50.99
#